data_AF-A0A0W0SLT2-F1
#
_entry.id   AF-A0A0W0SLT2-F1
#
_cell.length_a   1.000
_cell.length_b   1.000
_cell.length_c   1.000
_cell.angle_alpha   90.00
_cell.angle_beta   90.00
_cell.angle_gamma   90.00
#
_symmetry.space_group_name_H-M   'P 1'
#
loop_
_entity.id
_entity.type
_entity.pdbx_description
1 polymer ?
#
loop_
_entity_poly.entity_id
_entity_poly.type
_entity_poly.pdbx_seq_one_letter_code
_entity_poly.pdbx_strand_id
1 'polypeptide(L)'
;MLPLNFLTQGSLMVPNGIDLPLVFPGVRGKISKTITLADGKTLEAGSFAIIQPLNLDKQEETQKFRLTPYQPADASRADLPEAQRNIVIHSDNTCEVELTNPEEYLGFNIEQYQQCNEDLFGEGSPSMDDVKQFRVPDCFFLAPIAAILAQPGGASYIRSMMRQNGDGTTTVRLFHPKTLEPCYIRVQDAYIVDREGKLNNHTFWVHILEEAAASVPEFFGATVPSMSEALNGGTRFTAFSLLTGCPAKETYISHENFFAWDIAHFFADELEQLAAIPVIREADSSRADEIVTAVLLSKMKVLVNIFPEDTQTICLKLIDFYNANKEQWERIYNDKQFGNSKSRLEALINHFSIDEKNEDVVKLLRELYTYYHEMFTGIYSTEALEIFNDITSNLAAGQSLAVGTPQSYEDEVEGLRATHAYTIIETYEKPNPFKDREERIKMVRIRNPWGATGRLYLPSIDNAEKVEVIEAREAAIFDLELNEFCRFFASYTSTIGFDTVKVLAEKREILTAKMQNLLKDNDSKVEKIKAYFQCVTELVTIQMAAVELLDDEIHEEISKAFEEEPLRDQQSLMSVIEAKKLLMMNFFQTSDCDLIAASITHWWKNSKGQLSNEDERTYQHQLVESVKGGSELWTRFVENYQFNSSVVLEPLNRSLQMASYLFETISQTKEALEKLSENVDGTEQALKALFIQLALLDKHLNYLKENKDILGLWDVKIEILLEQSEELNQYVEDLLVKNSKATGFRDEVQKELQLSLDTDEFANKAEHLLVDMGLLLNQYVEENTVPTPASPQNEKLPQWVIALKGIVEQVLSIIFKWKYAPAPAQESGYNRPAEPKDDAANCGKFGIFRKVIGTSPQGSSPVPQELPADKPEDSDPTVLRQN
;
A
#
# COMPACT_ATOMS: atom_id res chain seq x y z
N MET A 1 -10.82 -0.79 0.44
CA MET A 1 -12.06 -0.42 -0.24
C MET A 1 -12.37 1.03 0.01
N LEU A 2 -12.37 1.74 -1.10
CA LEU A 2 -12.00 3.13 -1.08
C LEU A 2 -13.29 3.96 -1.01
N PRO A 3 -13.28 5.17 -0.41
CA PRO A 3 -14.41 6.08 -0.45
C PRO A 3 -14.78 6.42 -1.90
N LEU A 4 -16.00 6.93 -2.11
CA LEU A 4 -16.52 7.25 -3.44
C LEU A 4 -15.57 8.21 -4.21
N ASN A 5 -14.86 9.08 -3.48
CA ASN A 5 -13.85 10.01 -3.99
C ASN A 5 -12.44 9.64 -3.52
N PHE A 6 -12.04 8.38 -3.61
CA PHE A 6 -10.74 7.93 -3.07
C PHE A 6 -9.51 8.63 -3.62
N LEU A 7 -9.61 9.23 -4.82
CA LEU A 7 -8.53 10.04 -5.38
C LEU A 7 -8.25 11.26 -4.51
N THR A 8 -9.30 11.89 -3.95
CA THR A 8 -9.19 13.14 -3.19
C THR A 8 -9.27 12.92 -1.68
N GLN A 9 -10.02 11.91 -1.23
CA GLN A 9 -10.24 11.59 0.20
C GLN A 9 -9.37 10.45 0.74
N GLY A 10 -8.55 9.83 -0.11
CA GLY A 10 -7.72 8.69 0.26
C GLY A 10 -8.44 7.37 0.18
N SER A 11 -7.71 6.28 0.39
CA SER A 11 -8.13 4.94 -0.02
C SER A 11 -7.97 3.90 1.11
N LEU A 12 -7.63 4.33 2.31
CA LEU A 12 -7.50 3.46 3.46
C LEU A 12 -8.82 2.75 3.83
N MET A 13 -8.70 1.45 4.12
CA MET A 13 -9.73 0.71 4.86
C MET A 13 -9.50 0.82 6.34
N VAL A 14 -10.53 1.25 7.04
CA VAL A 14 -10.59 1.11 8.49
C VAL A 14 -11.36 -0.17 8.82
N PRO A 15 -10.76 -1.09 9.56
CA PRO A 15 -11.42 -2.27 10.09
C PRO A 15 -12.70 -1.95 10.88
N ASN A 16 -13.74 -2.74 10.71
CA ASN A 16 -14.95 -2.58 11.50
C ASN A 16 -14.69 -2.95 12.97
N GLY A 17 -15.23 -2.14 13.89
CA GLY A 17 -15.19 -2.43 15.34
C GLY A 17 -13.88 -2.07 16.04
N ILE A 18 -12.92 -1.42 15.37
CA ILE A 18 -11.78 -0.80 16.05
C ILE A 18 -12.23 0.53 16.64
N ASP A 19 -12.02 0.71 17.94
CA ASP A 19 -12.14 2.00 18.59
C ASP A 19 -10.96 2.89 18.15
N LEU A 20 -11.27 3.99 17.46
CA LEU A 20 -10.30 4.93 16.95
C LEU A 20 -10.44 6.26 17.71
N PRO A 21 -9.80 6.38 18.88
CA PRO A 21 -9.81 7.64 19.59
C PRO A 21 -9.20 8.73 18.71
N LEU A 22 -9.85 9.90 18.69
CA LEU A 22 -9.28 11.09 18.07
C LEU A 22 -8.08 11.53 18.92
N VAL A 23 -6.89 11.56 18.34
CA VAL A 23 -5.67 12.00 18.99
C VAL A 23 -5.20 13.33 18.44
N PHE A 24 -4.47 14.06 19.29
CA PHE A 24 -3.92 15.37 18.98
C PHE A 24 -2.45 15.40 19.39
N PRO A 25 -1.52 15.81 18.52
CA PRO A 25 -0.15 16.08 18.94
C PRO A 25 -0.13 17.44 19.62
N GLY A 26 0.41 17.52 20.82
CA GLY A 26 0.47 18.74 21.62
C GLY A 26 1.14 19.90 20.90
N VAL A 27 0.60 21.09 21.12
CA VAL A 27 1.08 22.35 20.54
C VAL A 27 1.76 23.20 21.60
N ARG A 28 2.77 23.97 21.21
CA ARG A 28 3.48 24.87 22.13
C ARG A 28 2.59 26.05 22.52
N GLY A 29 2.58 26.39 23.80
CA GLY A 29 1.83 27.50 24.34
C GLY A 29 2.38 28.00 25.68
N LYS A 30 1.54 28.73 26.41
CA LYS A 30 1.86 29.25 27.74
C LYS A 30 0.76 28.97 28.75
N ILE A 31 1.15 28.87 30.01
CA ILE A 31 0.20 28.88 31.13
C ILE A 31 -0.22 30.33 31.40
N SER A 32 -1.48 30.68 31.15
CA SER A 32 -2.03 32.04 31.36
C SER A 32 -2.28 32.36 32.83
N LYS A 33 -2.61 31.34 33.63
CA LYS A 33 -2.94 31.45 35.05
C LYS A 33 -2.40 30.24 35.79
N THR A 34 -1.84 30.44 36.99
CA THR A 34 -1.24 29.35 37.77
C THR A 34 -2.23 28.20 37.97
N ILE A 35 -1.81 26.98 37.62
CA ILE A 35 -2.59 25.75 37.78
C ILE A 35 -2.01 24.98 38.96
N THR A 36 -2.84 24.69 39.96
CA THR A 36 -2.46 23.83 41.09
C THR A 36 -2.77 22.38 40.76
N LEU A 37 -1.76 21.52 40.81
CA LEU A 37 -1.86 20.09 40.54
C LEU A 37 -2.32 19.31 41.77
N ALA A 38 -2.78 18.07 41.57
CA ALA A 38 -3.30 17.22 42.65
C ALA A 38 -2.27 16.87 43.73
N ASP A 39 -0.98 16.87 43.39
CA ASP A 39 0.13 16.63 44.32
C ASP A 39 0.60 17.90 45.08
N GLY A 40 -0.07 19.04 44.85
CA GLY A 40 0.26 20.33 45.45
C GLY A 40 1.33 21.12 44.70
N LYS A 41 1.92 20.58 43.62
CA LYS A 41 2.79 21.36 42.73
C LYS A 41 1.97 22.40 41.96
N THR A 42 2.65 23.41 41.43
CA THR A 42 2.05 24.47 40.62
C THR A 42 2.74 24.59 39.28
N LEU A 43 1.95 24.77 38.21
CA LEU A 43 2.43 25.30 36.95
C LEU A 43 2.21 26.81 36.95
N GLU A 44 3.29 27.58 37.07
CA GLU A 44 3.21 29.03 37.23
C GLU A 44 2.73 29.75 35.96
N ALA A 45 1.97 30.82 36.16
CA ALA A 45 1.58 31.73 35.08
C ALA A 45 2.81 32.29 34.36
N GLY A 46 2.75 32.31 33.03
CA GLY A 46 3.82 32.74 32.12
C GLY A 46 4.79 31.64 31.71
N SER A 47 4.75 30.46 32.35
CA SER A 47 5.58 29.31 31.97
C SER A 47 5.19 28.74 30.60
N PHE A 48 6.16 28.16 29.89
CA PHE A 48 5.95 27.53 28.59
C PHE A 48 5.57 26.06 28.80
N ALA A 49 4.58 25.60 28.03
CA ALA A 49 4.13 24.22 28.07
C ALA A 49 3.71 23.74 26.68
N ILE A 50 3.96 22.46 26.39
CA ILE A 50 3.28 21.73 25.32
C ILE A 50 1.90 21.39 25.87
N ILE A 51 0.86 21.80 25.14
CA ILE A 51 -0.54 21.65 25.51
C ILE A 51 -1.15 20.60 24.58
N GLN A 52 -1.47 19.43 25.11
CA GLN A 52 -2.10 18.35 24.38
C GLN A 52 -3.54 18.14 24.86
N PRO A 53 -4.56 18.34 24.01
CA PRO A 53 -5.93 17.93 24.32
C PRO A 53 -6.04 16.39 24.36
N LEU A 54 -6.78 15.85 25.33
CA LEU A 54 -6.99 14.40 25.48
C LEU A 54 -8.41 13.92 25.14
N ASN A 55 -9.40 14.82 25.07
CA ASN A 55 -10.80 14.50 24.79
C ASN A 55 -11.56 15.66 24.11
N LEU A 56 -10.90 16.34 23.17
CA LEU A 56 -11.48 17.52 22.49
C LEU A 56 -12.74 17.17 21.66
N ASP A 57 -12.88 15.92 21.24
CA ASP A 57 -14.07 15.38 20.56
C ASP A 57 -15.29 15.22 21.48
N LYS A 58 -15.09 15.15 22.80
CA LYS A 58 -16.13 14.90 23.80
C LYS A 58 -16.54 16.20 24.49
N GLN A 59 -17.27 17.05 23.77
CA GLN A 59 -17.67 18.39 24.23
C GLN A 59 -18.53 18.37 25.50
N GLU A 60 -19.22 17.26 25.76
CA GLU A 60 -20.03 17.01 26.95
C GLU A 60 -19.22 16.65 28.21
N GLU A 61 -17.95 16.24 28.04
CA GLU A 61 -17.04 15.94 29.14
C GLU A 61 -16.25 17.19 29.55
N THR A 62 -15.77 17.22 30.80
CA THR A 62 -14.78 18.23 31.20
C THR A 62 -13.51 18.03 30.38
N GLN A 63 -13.01 19.12 29.81
CA GLN A 63 -11.86 19.09 28.91
C GLN A 63 -10.59 18.73 29.69
N LYS A 64 -9.88 17.72 29.20
CA LYS A 64 -8.66 17.17 29.78
C LYS A 64 -7.47 17.52 28.91
N PHE A 65 -6.39 17.92 29.55
CA PHE A 65 -5.15 18.30 28.89
C PHE A 65 -3.97 17.61 29.53
N ARG A 66 -3.02 17.17 28.70
CA ARG A 66 -1.66 16.87 29.15
C ARG A 66 -0.80 18.10 28.91
N LEU A 67 -0.14 18.55 29.97
CA LEU A 67 0.73 19.72 29.97
C LEU A 67 2.15 19.27 30.25
N THR A 68 3.06 19.55 29.32
CA THR A 68 4.49 19.25 29.49
C THR A 68 5.31 20.53 29.48
N PRO A 69 5.91 20.94 30.61
CA PRO A 69 6.77 22.11 30.66
C PRO A 69 7.98 21.98 29.75
N TYR A 70 8.35 23.08 29.09
CA TYR A 70 9.57 23.13 28.26
C TYR A 70 10.26 24.49 28.39
N GLN A 71 11.51 24.56 27.94
CA GLN A 71 12.27 25.79 27.79
C GLN A 71 12.72 25.94 26.33
N PRO A 72 12.59 27.13 25.72
CA PRO A 72 13.24 27.41 24.45
C PRO A 72 14.75 27.19 24.58
N ALA A 73 15.35 26.46 23.65
CA ALA A 73 16.80 26.36 23.54
C ALA A 73 17.30 27.41 22.55
N ASP A 74 18.53 27.89 22.75
CA ASP A 74 19.17 28.74 21.75
C ASP A 74 19.32 27.98 20.42
N ALA A 75 19.15 28.70 19.31
CA ALA A 75 19.36 28.12 17.99
C ALA A 75 20.84 27.71 17.87
N SER A 76 21.09 26.40 17.89
CA SER A 76 22.45 25.87 17.79
C SER A 76 23.03 26.02 16.38
N ARG A 77 22.18 26.22 15.37
CA ARG A 77 22.52 26.29 13.94
C ARG A 77 21.59 27.26 13.21
N ALA A 78 22.16 28.26 12.53
CA ALA A 78 21.38 29.23 11.76
C ALA A 78 21.09 28.77 10.31
N ASP A 79 21.78 27.73 9.85
CA ASP A 79 21.71 27.19 8.48
C ASP A 79 20.57 26.17 8.27
N LEU A 80 19.95 25.72 9.37
CA LEU A 80 18.81 24.81 9.38
C LEU A 80 17.53 25.60 9.70
N PRO A 81 16.52 25.64 8.83
CA PRO A 81 15.26 26.36 9.10
C PRO A 81 14.53 25.85 10.35
N GLU A 82 14.70 24.58 10.72
CA GLU A 82 14.10 23.94 11.89
C GLU A 82 14.78 24.31 13.23
N ALA A 83 16.06 24.67 13.23
CA ALA A 83 16.85 24.85 14.46
C ALA A 83 16.39 26.05 15.30
N GLN A 84 15.58 26.94 14.72
CA GLN A 84 14.93 28.05 15.44
C GLN A 84 13.85 27.61 16.43
N ARG A 85 13.46 26.32 16.40
CA ARG A 85 12.40 25.77 17.26
C ARG A 85 12.90 24.80 18.32
N ASN A 86 14.20 24.67 18.53
CA ASN A 86 14.75 23.76 19.54
C ASN A 86 14.18 24.07 20.93
N ILE A 87 13.80 23.02 21.65
CA ILE A 87 13.27 23.09 23.01
C ILE A 87 13.94 22.04 23.89
N VAL A 88 14.11 22.36 25.16
CA VAL A 88 14.46 21.40 26.21
C VAL A 88 13.18 21.05 26.96
N ILE A 89 12.85 19.77 26.99
CA ILE A 89 11.58 19.29 27.55
C ILE A 89 11.83 18.69 28.93
N HIS A 90 10.98 19.04 29.89
CA HIS A 90 11.01 18.52 31.25
C HIS A 90 9.91 17.47 31.40
N SER A 91 10.11 16.31 30.76
CA SER A 91 9.10 15.24 30.69
C SER A 91 8.72 14.69 32.08
N ASP A 92 9.64 14.77 33.04
CA ASP A 92 9.47 14.47 34.47
C ASP A 92 8.42 15.36 35.16
N ASN A 93 8.10 16.52 34.57
CA ASN A 93 7.10 17.46 35.06
C ASN A 93 5.82 17.46 34.21
N THR A 94 5.63 16.45 33.35
CA THR A 94 4.37 16.27 32.61
C THR A 94 3.23 15.98 33.59
N CYS A 95 2.08 16.61 33.39
CA CYS A 95 0.89 16.38 34.19
C CYS A 95 -0.39 16.39 33.36
N GLU A 96 -1.43 15.70 33.83
CA GLU A 96 -2.76 15.74 33.26
C GLU A 96 -3.68 16.58 34.15
N VAL A 97 -4.45 17.47 33.53
CA VAL A 97 -5.33 18.42 34.22
C VAL A 97 -6.72 18.43 33.60
N GLU A 98 -7.73 18.64 34.42
CA GLU A 98 -9.12 18.86 33.98
C GLU A 98 -9.47 20.34 34.17
N LEU A 99 -9.94 21.01 33.13
CA LEU A 99 -10.21 22.45 33.14
C LEU A 99 -11.62 22.73 32.61
N THR A 100 -12.40 23.51 33.35
CA THR A 100 -13.77 23.91 32.94
C THR A 100 -13.80 25.07 31.95
N ASN A 101 -12.83 25.98 32.01
CA ASN A 101 -12.64 27.11 31.09
C ASN A 101 -11.17 27.14 30.63
N PRO A 102 -10.74 26.22 29.75
CA PRO A 102 -9.32 26.05 29.43
C PRO A 102 -8.66 27.34 28.91
N GLU A 103 -9.37 28.15 28.14
CA GLU A 103 -8.92 29.46 27.64
C GLU A 103 -8.51 30.48 28.73
N GLU A 104 -8.97 30.34 29.98
CA GLU A 104 -8.51 31.18 31.09
C GLU A 104 -7.11 30.77 31.61
N TYR A 105 -6.75 29.49 31.42
CA TYR A 105 -5.54 28.88 31.98
C TYR A 105 -4.48 28.60 30.92
N LEU A 106 -4.89 28.37 29.68
CA LEU A 106 -4.05 27.89 28.59
C LEU A 106 -4.02 28.94 27.47
N GLY A 107 -2.82 29.38 27.11
CA GLY A 107 -2.58 30.32 26.02
C GLY A 107 -2.02 29.61 24.80
N PHE A 108 -2.85 29.42 23.77
CA PHE A 108 -2.47 28.93 22.43
C PHE A 108 -1.88 30.06 21.56
N ASN A 109 -0.99 30.86 22.14
CA ASN A 109 -0.47 32.09 21.53
C ASN A 109 0.89 31.91 20.82
N ILE A 110 1.41 30.69 20.82
CA ILE A 110 2.63 30.27 20.12
C ILE A 110 2.21 29.38 18.94
N GLU A 111 1.60 28.23 19.20
CA GLU A 111 1.03 27.34 18.20
C GLU A 111 -0.45 27.06 18.47
N GLN A 112 -1.19 26.75 17.41
CA GLN A 112 -2.61 26.38 17.47
C GLN A 112 -2.98 25.49 16.28
N TYR A 113 -4.07 24.74 16.43
CA TYR A 113 -4.69 24.01 15.32
C TYR A 113 -5.56 24.96 14.51
N GLN A 114 -5.38 24.95 13.19
CA GLN A 114 -6.23 25.64 12.23
C GLN A 114 -6.97 24.59 11.40
N GLN A 115 -8.26 24.42 11.66
CA GLN A 115 -9.09 23.46 10.93
C GLN A 115 -9.03 23.71 9.41
N CYS A 116 -8.98 22.62 8.66
CA CYS A 116 -8.93 22.56 7.21
C CYS A 116 -10.12 21.73 6.71
N ASN A 117 -10.81 22.23 5.68
CA ASN A 117 -11.89 21.49 5.01
C ASN A 117 -11.52 21.16 3.55
N GLU A 118 -10.23 21.24 3.21
CA GLU A 118 -9.73 20.87 1.90
C GLU A 118 -9.76 19.34 1.74
N ASP A 119 -9.92 18.88 0.50
CA ASP A 119 -9.75 17.48 0.17
C ASP A 119 -8.31 17.05 0.48
N LEU A 120 -8.14 15.90 1.12
CA LEU A 120 -6.85 15.40 1.59
C LEU A 120 -5.74 15.47 0.53
N PHE A 121 -6.03 15.03 -0.70
CA PHE A 121 -5.08 15.00 -1.83
C PHE A 121 -5.33 16.08 -2.90
N GLY A 122 -6.33 16.94 -2.72
CA GLY A 122 -6.75 17.91 -3.74
C GLY A 122 -7.14 17.25 -5.07
N GLU A 123 -6.92 17.94 -6.20
CA GLU A 123 -7.17 17.40 -7.56
C GLU A 123 -6.03 16.51 -8.09
N GLY A 124 -4.89 16.47 -7.40
CA GLY A 124 -3.67 15.82 -7.85
C GLY A 124 -3.44 14.44 -7.24
N SER A 125 -2.51 13.69 -7.82
CA SER A 125 -1.94 12.50 -7.18
C SER A 125 -0.82 12.93 -6.23
N PRO A 126 -0.62 12.25 -5.08
CA PRO A 126 0.57 12.46 -4.25
C PRO A 126 1.82 12.47 -5.10
N SER A 127 2.66 13.48 -4.88
CA SER A 127 3.89 13.68 -5.63
C SER A 127 5.04 14.06 -4.72
N MET A 128 6.28 13.85 -5.14
CA MET A 128 7.43 14.28 -4.34
C MET A 128 7.42 15.79 -4.09
N ASP A 129 6.86 16.59 -5.01
CA ASP A 129 6.77 18.05 -4.88
C ASP A 129 5.81 18.50 -3.78
N ASP A 130 4.97 17.59 -3.30
CA ASP A 130 4.13 17.82 -2.14
C ASP A 130 4.96 17.87 -0.86
N VAL A 131 6.09 17.15 -0.80
CA VAL A 131 6.94 16.99 0.39
C VAL A 131 7.95 18.13 0.49
N LYS A 132 7.64 19.11 1.34
CA LYS A 132 8.40 20.35 1.55
C LYS A 132 8.53 20.65 3.05
N GLN A 133 9.58 20.11 3.65
CA GLN A 133 9.95 20.44 5.04
C GLN A 133 10.19 21.95 5.16
N PHE A 134 9.85 22.51 6.32
CA PHE A 134 10.17 23.90 6.62
C PHE A 134 10.72 24.03 8.04
N ARG A 135 9.87 24.18 9.08
CA ARG A 135 10.33 24.51 10.44
C ARG A 135 10.27 23.35 11.42
N VAL A 136 9.83 22.17 11.00
CA VAL A 136 9.83 20.95 11.81
C VAL A 136 11.08 20.12 11.47
N PRO A 137 11.86 19.60 12.46
CA PRO A 137 13.13 18.90 12.24
C PRO A 137 12.98 17.43 11.81
N ASP A 138 12.08 17.13 10.88
CA ASP A 138 11.64 15.78 10.54
C ASP A 138 12.10 15.28 9.17
N CYS A 139 13.25 15.77 8.70
CA CYS A 139 13.86 15.36 7.44
C CYS A 139 13.99 13.83 7.30
N PHE A 140 14.28 13.14 8.41
CA PHE A 140 14.39 11.67 8.48
C PHE A 140 13.08 10.94 8.18
N PHE A 141 11.92 11.60 8.37
CA PHE A 141 10.59 11.09 8.08
C PHE A 141 10.13 11.47 6.68
N LEU A 142 10.38 12.72 6.28
CA LEU A 142 9.99 13.24 4.97
C LEU A 142 10.80 12.68 3.80
N ALA A 143 12.10 12.41 3.97
CA ALA A 143 12.92 11.79 2.93
C ALA A 143 12.42 10.37 2.55
N PRO A 144 12.08 9.48 3.50
CA PRO A 144 11.38 8.22 3.22
C PRO A 144 10.03 8.37 2.51
N ILE A 145 9.19 9.36 2.86
CA ILE A 145 7.93 9.61 2.15
C ILE A 145 8.20 9.94 0.69
N ALA A 146 9.14 10.86 0.43
CA ALA A 146 9.54 11.18 -0.94
C ALA A 146 10.18 9.98 -1.66
N ALA A 147 10.89 9.11 -0.95
CA ALA A 147 11.45 7.88 -1.52
C ALA A 147 10.37 6.89 -1.95
N ILE A 148 9.30 6.73 -1.16
CA ILE A 148 8.13 5.92 -1.52
C ILE A 148 7.50 6.49 -2.81
N LEU A 149 7.32 7.81 -2.88
CA LEU A 149 6.73 8.50 -4.03
C LEU A 149 7.60 8.48 -5.29
N ALA A 150 8.92 8.35 -5.15
CA ALA A 150 9.84 8.21 -6.28
C ALA A 150 9.65 6.87 -7.03
N GLN A 151 9.01 5.89 -6.40
CA GLN A 151 8.81 4.56 -6.97
C GLN A 151 7.46 4.43 -7.70
N PRO A 152 7.37 3.58 -8.74
CA PRO A 152 6.10 3.17 -9.32
C PRO A 152 5.13 2.65 -8.26
N GLY A 153 3.86 3.03 -8.35
CA GLY A 153 2.82 2.70 -7.37
C GLY A 153 2.93 3.43 -6.02
N GLY A 154 3.97 4.26 -5.80
CA GLY A 154 4.19 4.99 -4.55
C GLY A 154 3.03 5.90 -4.16
N ALA A 155 2.48 6.65 -5.11
CA ALA A 155 1.34 7.53 -4.87
C ALA A 155 0.06 6.75 -4.46
N SER A 156 -0.20 5.62 -5.10
CA SER A 156 -1.29 4.70 -4.75
C SER A 156 -1.11 4.15 -3.33
N TYR A 157 0.12 3.81 -2.97
CA TYR A 157 0.45 3.35 -1.62
C TYR A 157 0.16 4.44 -0.57
N ILE A 158 0.68 5.66 -0.75
CA ILE A 158 0.42 6.79 0.17
C ILE A 158 -1.08 7.08 0.28
N ARG A 159 -1.84 7.08 -0.83
CA ARG A 159 -3.31 7.20 -0.78
C ARG A 159 -3.95 6.10 0.08
N SER A 160 -3.44 4.88 0.01
CA SER A 160 -3.94 3.74 0.78
C SER A 160 -3.61 3.81 2.27
N MET A 161 -2.75 4.74 2.70
CA MET A 161 -2.44 4.95 4.10
C MET A 161 -3.45 5.86 4.81
N MET A 162 -4.29 6.60 4.09
CA MET A 162 -5.16 7.60 4.72
C MET A 162 -6.59 7.56 4.17
N ARG A 163 -7.55 7.97 5.00
CA ARG A 163 -8.95 8.17 4.63
C ARG A 163 -9.56 9.33 5.41
N GLN A 164 -10.02 10.33 4.69
CA GLN A 164 -10.84 11.40 5.26
C GLN A 164 -12.23 10.87 5.60
N ASN A 165 -12.72 11.14 6.81
CA ASN A 165 -13.93 10.53 7.36
C ASN A 165 -15.21 11.33 7.06
N GLY A 166 -15.08 12.58 6.60
CA GLY A 166 -16.21 13.48 6.30
C GLY A 166 -16.79 14.20 7.53
N ASP A 167 -16.21 14.00 8.71
CA ASP A 167 -16.58 14.64 9.97
C ASP A 167 -15.50 15.62 10.49
N GLY A 168 -14.61 16.07 9.60
CA GLY A 168 -13.48 16.94 9.94
C GLY A 168 -12.31 16.19 10.60
N THR A 169 -12.22 14.87 10.38
CA THR A 169 -11.09 14.04 10.82
C THR A 169 -10.61 13.14 9.69
N THR A 170 -9.34 12.72 9.79
CA THR A 170 -8.72 11.76 8.89
C THR A 170 -8.17 10.59 9.69
N THR A 171 -8.41 9.38 9.19
CA THR A 171 -7.78 8.16 9.72
C THR A 171 -6.53 7.85 8.91
N VAL A 172 -5.42 7.63 9.60
CA VAL A 172 -4.11 7.29 9.05
C VAL A 172 -3.71 5.89 9.53
N ARG A 173 -3.17 5.06 8.64
CA ARG A 173 -2.52 3.80 8.96
C ARG A 173 -1.01 3.98 8.92
N LEU A 174 -0.40 3.81 10.08
CA LEU A 174 1.03 3.67 10.27
C LEU A 174 1.35 2.26 10.76
N PHE A 175 2.61 1.95 11.00
CA PHE A 175 3.05 0.66 11.52
C PHE A 175 3.95 0.82 12.72
N HIS A 176 3.75 0.03 13.77
CA HIS A 176 4.67 0.10 14.90
C HIS A 176 6.07 -0.38 14.44
N PRO A 177 7.14 0.44 14.54
CA PRO A 177 8.39 0.19 13.81
C PRO A 177 9.18 -1.04 14.29
N LYS A 178 8.83 -1.60 15.46
CA LYS A 178 9.45 -2.84 15.98
C LYS A 178 8.65 -4.10 15.65
N THR A 179 7.32 -4.02 15.69
CA THR A 179 6.45 -5.20 15.47
C THR A 179 5.91 -5.27 14.05
N LEU A 180 6.02 -4.17 13.30
CA LEU A 180 5.47 -3.97 11.95
C LEU A 180 3.94 -4.12 11.88
N GLU A 181 3.27 -4.13 13.03
CA GLU A 181 1.83 -4.22 13.12
C GLU A 181 1.18 -2.88 12.76
N PRO A 182 0.08 -2.87 11.99
CA PRO A 182 -0.64 -1.66 11.65
C PRO A 182 -1.23 -0.97 12.89
N CYS A 183 -1.08 0.35 12.94
CA CYS A 183 -1.69 1.25 13.89
C CYS A 183 -2.60 2.22 13.14
N TYR A 184 -3.89 2.24 13.51
CA TYR A 184 -4.87 3.16 12.93
C TYR A 184 -5.04 4.35 13.88
N ILE A 185 -4.75 5.54 13.38
CA ILE A 185 -4.66 6.77 14.16
C ILE A 185 -5.63 7.76 13.53
N ARG A 186 -6.58 8.26 14.32
CA ARG A 186 -7.53 9.26 13.87
C ARG A 186 -7.06 10.62 14.35
N VAL A 187 -6.83 11.55 13.43
CA VAL A 187 -6.40 12.93 13.71
C VAL A 187 -7.40 13.94 13.17
N GLN A 188 -7.33 15.17 13.67
CA GLN A 188 -8.19 16.24 13.19
C GLN A 188 -7.75 16.71 11.80
N ASP A 189 -8.70 17.12 10.97
CA ASP A 189 -8.37 17.78 9.71
C ASP A 189 -7.92 19.23 10.01
N ALA A 190 -6.67 19.41 10.43
CA ALA A 190 -6.14 20.72 10.81
C ALA A 190 -4.67 20.91 10.39
N TYR A 191 -4.23 22.15 10.27
CA TYR A 191 -2.83 22.52 10.25
C TYR A 191 -2.38 22.98 11.63
N ILE A 192 -1.17 22.63 12.05
CA ILE A 192 -0.51 23.34 13.14
C ILE A 192 0.09 24.63 12.57
N VAL A 193 -0.32 25.76 13.14
CA VAL A 193 0.12 27.09 12.72
C VAL A 193 0.65 27.90 13.90
N ASP A 194 1.54 28.83 13.61
CA ASP A 194 1.97 29.88 14.52
C ASP A 194 1.80 31.27 13.90
N ARG A 195 2.44 32.28 14.49
CA ARG A 195 2.34 33.68 14.03
C ARG A 195 2.89 33.91 12.63
N GLU A 196 3.74 33.03 12.12
CA GLU A 196 4.31 33.10 10.77
C GLU A 196 3.53 32.23 9.77
N GLY A 197 2.51 31.48 10.23
CA GLY A 197 1.67 30.60 9.42
C GLY A 197 1.89 29.12 9.72
N LYS A 198 1.68 28.25 8.72
CA LYS A 198 1.84 26.80 8.83
C LYS A 198 3.26 26.42 9.26
N LEU A 199 3.41 25.42 10.14
CA LEU A 199 4.75 24.99 10.58
C LEU A 199 5.58 24.44 9.42
N ASN A 200 4.93 23.73 8.50
CA ASN A 200 5.51 23.19 7.28
C ASN A 200 4.82 23.73 6.01
N ASN A 201 5.49 23.62 4.86
CA ASN A 201 5.03 24.19 3.58
C ASN A 201 4.66 23.11 2.55
N HIS A 202 4.36 21.90 3.02
CA HIS A 202 3.87 20.79 2.20
C HIS A 202 2.35 20.85 2.01
N THR A 203 1.81 19.94 1.20
CA THR A 203 0.36 19.77 1.01
C THR A 203 -0.32 19.18 2.24
N PHE A 204 -1.66 19.26 2.29
CA PHE A 204 -2.44 18.85 3.45
C PHE A 204 -2.21 17.39 3.87
N TRP A 205 -2.17 16.44 2.93
CA TRP A 205 -1.95 15.03 3.26
C TRP A 205 -0.62 14.75 3.95
N VAL A 206 0.45 15.48 3.62
CA VAL A 206 1.75 15.33 4.28
C VAL A 206 1.65 15.77 5.73
N HIS A 207 0.90 16.86 5.98
CA HIS A 207 0.66 17.37 7.32
C HIS A 207 -0.08 16.38 8.20
N ILE A 208 -1.14 15.78 7.66
CA ILE A 208 -1.93 14.76 8.35
C ILE A 208 -1.08 13.53 8.72
N LEU A 209 -0.16 13.14 7.83
CA LEU A 209 0.74 12.02 8.07
C LEU A 209 1.76 12.32 9.17
N GLU A 210 2.34 13.53 9.19
CA GLU A 210 3.18 14.01 10.28
C GLU A 210 2.41 14.11 11.60
N GLU A 211 1.18 14.65 11.58
CA GLU A 211 0.31 14.82 12.76
C GLU A 211 0.01 13.46 13.41
N ALA A 212 -0.34 12.46 12.59
CA ALA A 212 -0.58 11.10 13.06
C ALA A 212 0.68 10.48 13.66
N ALA A 213 1.84 10.65 13.01
CA ALA A 213 3.11 10.12 13.51
C ALA A 213 3.54 10.79 14.84
N ALA A 214 3.39 12.11 14.95
CA ALA A 214 3.74 12.87 16.15
C ALA A 214 2.80 12.63 17.33
N SER A 215 1.58 12.14 17.07
CA SER A 215 0.61 11.79 18.10
C SER A 215 0.95 10.50 18.85
N VAL A 216 1.88 9.68 18.32
CA VAL A 216 2.32 8.41 18.89
C VAL A 216 3.85 8.43 19.08
N PRO A 217 4.36 9.15 20.10
CA PRO A 217 5.78 9.43 20.28
C PRO A 217 6.63 8.16 20.48
N GLU A 218 6.01 7.07 20.92
CA GLU A 218 6.66 5.77 21.12
C GLU A 218 7.24 5.21 19.82
N PHE A 219 6.70 5.61 18.65
CA PHE A 219 7.27 5.23 17.35
C PHE A 219 8.71 5.67 17.19
N PHE A 220 9.09 6.81 17.77
CA PHE A 220 10.44 7.36 17.67
C PHE A 220 11.22 7.27 18.99
N GLY A 221 10.68 6.56 19.99
CA GLY A 221 11.28 6.49 21.32
C GLY A 221 11.17 7.79 22.13
N ALA A 222 10.29 8.71 21.71
CA ALA A 222 9.97 9.92 22.44
C ALA A 222 8.89 9.65 23.51
N THR A 223 8.70 10.61 24.41
CA THR A 223 7.72 10.49 25.52
C THR A 223 6.56 11.47 25.39
N VAL A 224 6.76 12.59 24.70
CA VAL A 224 5.73 13.61 24.54
C VAL A 224 5.18 13.61 23.12
N PRO A 225 3.87 13.42 22.96
CA PRO A 225 3.19 13.46 21.66
C PRO A 225 3.15 14.92 21.17
N SER A 226 4.19 15.40 20.50
CA SER A 226 4.23 16.73 19.91
C SER A 226 5.16 16.74 18.71
N MET A 227 4.89 17.61 17.73
CA MET A 227 5.76 17.75 16.56
C MET A 227 7.21 18.12 16.94
N SER A 228 7.38 18.91 18.01
CA SER A 228 8.70 19.42 18.43
C SER A 228 9.53 18.39 19.20
N GLU A 229 8.92 17.31 19.73
CA GLU A 229 9.65 16.22 20.39
C GLU A 229 9.64 14.94 19.56
N ALA A 230 8.45 14.45 19.21
CA ALA A 230 8.28 13.15 18.57
C ALA A 230 9.00 13.08 17.22
N LEU A 231 9.05 14.21 16.50
CA LEU A 231 9.75 14.31 15.21
C LEU A 231 11.10 15.03 15.32
N ASN A 232 11.67 15.15 16.51
CA ASN A 232 12.99 15.74 16.72
C ASN A 232 14.03 14.64 16.98
N GLY A 233 14.73 14.21 15.92
CA GLY A 233 15.86 13.28 16.04
C GLY A 233 15.55 11.79 15.86
N GLY A 234 14.77 11.43 14.84
CA GLY A 234 14.53 10.03 14.46
C GLY A 234 15.50 9.49 13.40
N THR A 235 15.25 8.26 12.95
CA THR A 235 16.06 7.59 11.92
C THR A 235 15.23 7.24 10.68
N ARG A 236 15.90 7.23 9.52
CA ARG A 236 15.29 6.79 8.24
C ARG A 236 14.83 5.33 8.31
N PHE A 237 15.57 4.50 9.06
CA PHE A 237 15.21 3.11 9.35
C PHE A 237 13.84 3.02 10.03
N THR A 238 13.67 3.73 11.14
CA THR A 238 12.40 3.77 11.87
C THR A 238 11.27 4.30 10.99
N ALA A 239 11.52 5.38 10.25
CA ALA A 239 10.52 5.99 9.37
C ALA A 239 10.08 5.04 8.24
N PHE A 240 11.00 4.33 7.58
CA PHE A 240 10.61 3.35 6.57
C PHE A 240 9.76 2.22 7.16
N SER A 241 10.15 1.65 8.29
CA SER A 241 9.34 0.61 8.94
C SER A 241 7.96 1.14 9.37
N LEU A 242 7.92 2.36 9.91
CA LEU A 242 6.69 3.05 10.30
C LEU A 242 5.74 3.33 9.14
N LEU A 243 6.28 3.69 7.97
CA LEU A 243 5.48 4.07 6.80
C LEU A 243 5.07 2.85 5.97
N THR A 244 5.91 1.80 5.91
CA THR A 244 5.73 0.70 4.97
C THR A 244 5.17 -0.58 5.61
N GLY A 245 5.40 -0.79 6.91
CA GLY A 245 5.15 -2.06 7.57
C GLY A 245 6.13 -3.16 7.13
N CYS A 246 7.22 -2.77 6.47
CA CYS A 246 8.26 -3.66 5.99
C CYS A 246 9.55 -3.48 6.81
N PRO A 247 10.40 -4.53 6.88
CA PRO A 247 11.75 -4.37 7.39
C PRO A 247 12.53 -3.36 6.56
N ALA A 248 13.40 -2.60 7.22
CA ALA A 248 14.38 -1.74 6.58
C ALA A 248 15.79 -2.31 6.76
N LYS A 249 16.72 -1.94 5.89
CA LYS A 249 18.15 -2.26 6.01
C LYS A 249 18.95 -0.98 5.93
N GLU A 250 19.83 -0.75 6.89
CA GLU A 250 20.81 0.32 6.84
C GLU A 250 22.16 -0.22 6.35
N THR A 251 22.72 0.43 5.33
CA THR A 251 24.04 0.16 4.78
C THR A 251 24.92 1.36 5.06
N TYR A 252 25.98 1.15 5.84
CA TYR A 252 26.98 2.17 6.12
C TYR A 252 27.86 2.40 4.89
N ILE A 253 28.04 3.67 4.57
CA ILE A 253 29.02 4.11 3.59
C ILE A 253 30.27 4.38 4.42
N SER A 254 31.24 3.47 4.37
CA SER A 254 32.45 3.64 5.16
C SER A 254 33.19 4.89 4.67
N HIS A 255 33.31 5.91 5.51
CA HIS A 255 34.05 7.14 5.17
C HIS A 255 35.55 7.03 5.45
N GLU A 256 35.90 6.38 6.55
CA GLU A 256 37.23 6.50 7.17
C GLU A 256 38.23 5.43 6.71
N ASN A 257 37.77 4.35 6.07
CA ASN A 257 38.67 3.27 5.61
C ASN A 257 39.25 3.48 4.20
N PHE A 258 38.95 4.59 3.52
CA PHE A 258 39.19 4.72 2.07
C PHE A 258 40.42 5.48 1.67
N PHE A 259 40.96 6.31 2.55
CA PHE A 259 42.03 7.19 2.14
C PHE A 259 43.36 6.44 2.24
N ALA A 260 43.83 5.90 1.12
CA ALA A 260 45.11 5.18 1.06
C ALA A 260 46.32 6.03 1.50
N TRP A 261 46.14 7.35 1.61
CA TRP A 261 47.12 8.26 2.20
C TRP A 261 47.08 8.30 3.72
N ASP A 262 46.01 7.92 4.42
CA ASP A 262 46.04 7.73 5.87
C ASP A 262 46.69 6.38 6.17
N ILE A 263 48.00 6.29 5.89
CA ILE A 263 48.75 5.03 5.90
C ILE A 263 48.61 4.33 7.26
N ALA A 264 48.51 5.10 8.35
CA ALA A 264 48.33 4.60 9.71
C ALA A 264 47.05 3.78 9.88
N HIS A 265 45.92 4.29 9.38
CA HIS A 265 44.62 3.60 9.46
C HIS A 265 44.41 2.63 8.30
N PHE A 266 44.77 3.03 7.07
CA PHE A 266 44.58 2.24 5.87
C PHE A 266 45.38 0.93 5.89
N PHE A 267 46.59 0.94 6.46
CA PHE A 267 47.42 -0.25 6.64
C PHE A 267 47.50 -0.70 8.11
N ALA A 268 46.56 -0.35 8.99
CA ALA A 268 46.70 -0.61 10.44
C ALA A 268 47.03 -2.08 10.75
N ASP A 269 46.23 -3.01 10.22
CA ASP A 269 46.41 -4.45 10.40
C ASP A 269 47.68 -4.95 9.71
N GLU A 270 47.98 -4.43 8.52
CA GLU A 270 49.16 -4.81 7.75
C GLU A 270 50.45 -4.31 8.39
N LEU A 271 50.46 -3.12 8.99
CA LEU A 271 51.60 -2.55 9.71
C LEU A 271 51.97 -3.45 10.91
N GLU A 272 50.98 -3.96 11.65
CA GLU A 272 51.22 -4.90 12.75
C GLU A 272 51.76 -6.25 12.24
N GLN A 273 51.15 -6.80 11.19
CA GLN A 273 51.55 -8.09 10.62
C GLN A 273 52.94 -8.06 9.97
N LEU A 274 53.25 -6.99 9.21
CA LEU A 274 54.53 -6.82 8.52
C LEU A 274 55.67 -6.55 9.50
N ALA A 275 55.42 -5.96 10.67
CA ALA A 275 56.44 -5.75 11.71
C ALA A 275 57.04 -7.07 12.24
N ALA A 276 56.32 -8.20 12.13
CA ALA A 276 56.79 -9.52 12.51
C ALA A 276 57.61 -10.25 11.42
N ILE A 277 57.58 -9.78 10.18
CA ILE A 277 58.19 -10.44 9.01
C ILE A 277 59.73 -10.39 8.95
N PRO A 278 60.46 -9.41 9.53
CA PRO A 278 61.94 -9.42 9.53
C PRO A 278 62.54 -10.74 10.02
N VAL A 279 61.88 -11.40 11.00
CA VAL A 279 62.26 -12.72 11.53
C VAL A 279 62.13 -13.85 10.49
N ILE A 280 61.19 -13.71 9.55
CA ILE A 280 60.91 -14.69 8.49
C ILE A 280 61.82 -14.45 7.29
N ARG A 281 62.12 -13.20 6.95
CA ARG A 281 63.01 -12.83 5.82
C ARG A 281 64.45 -13.32 6.00
N GLU A 282 64.94 -13.42 7.23
CA GLU A 282 66.26 -14.01 7.52
C GLU A 282 66.30 -15.54 7.32
N ALA A 283 65.14 -16.21 7.33
CA ALA A 283 65.02 -17.66 7.21
C ALA A 283 64.67 -18.14 5.78
N ASP A 284 63.79 -17.43 5.06
CA ASP A 284 63.38 -17.78 3.69
C ASP A 284 62.78 -16.56 2.95
N SER A 285 63.57 -15.97 2.06
CA SER A 285 63.16 -14.79 1.28
C SER A 285 61.97 -15.05 0.35
N SER A 286 61.81 -16.27 -0.19
CA SER A 286 60.74 -16.57 -1.15
C SER A 286 59.37 -16.67 -0.47
N ARG A 287 59.34 -17.32 0.69
CA ARG A 287 58.15 -17.44 1.53
C ARG A 287 57.73 -16.11 2.14
N ALA A 288 58.69 -15.23 2.43
CA ALA A 288 58.39 -13.89 2.93
C ALA A 288 57.61 -13.05 1.90
N ASP A 289 57.96 -13.12 0.62
CA ASP A 289 57.27 -12.35 -0.41
C ASP A 289 55.84 -12.87 -0.67
N GLU A 290 55.61 -14.19 -0.58
CA GLU A 290 54.25 -14.76 -0.62
C GLU A 290 53.39 -14.28 0.57
N ILE A 291 53.95 -14.25 1.78
CA ILE A 291 53.27 -13.74 2.97
C ILE A 291 52.96 -12.26 2.83
N VAL A 292 53.92 -11.45 2.41
CA VAL A 292 53.73 -10.01 2.17
C VAL A 292 52.63 -9.78 1.15
N THR A 293 52.63 -10.53 0.05
CA THR A 293 51.58 -10.45 -0.98
C THR A 293 50.21 -10.80 -0.40
N ALA A 294 50.12 -11.87 0.39
CA ALA A 294 48.88 -12.29 1.02
C ALA A 294 48.35 -11.25 2.04
N VAL A 295 49.23 -10.67 2.85
CA VAL A 295 48.91 -9.61 3.82
C VAL A 295 48.41 -8.35 3.11
N LEU A 296 49.07 -7.95 2.02
CA LEU A 296 48.72 -6.73 1.28
C LEU A 296 47.59 -6.92 0.26
N LEU A 297 47.11 -8.14 0.02
CA LEU A 297 46.23 -8.46 -1.12
C LEU A 297 44.95 -7.61 -1.13
N SER A 298 44.36 -7.36 0.04
CA SER A 298 43.17 -6.50 0.19
C SER A 298 43.46 -5.06 -0.26
N LYS A 299 44.56 -4.48 0.21
CA LYS A 299 44.98 -3.10 -0.10
C LYS A 299 45.48 -2.96 -1.53
N MET A 300 46.15 -3.98 -2.06
CA MET A 300 46.56 -4.05 -3.45
C MET A 300 45.37 -4.01 -4.40
N LYS A 301 44.24 -4.65 -4.06
CA LYS A 301 43.02 -4.55 -4.89
C LYS A 301 42.48 -3.12 -5.00
N VAL A 302 42.66 -2.30 -3.96
CA VAL A 302 42.28 -0.88 -4.00
C VAL A 302 43.26 -0.10 -4.87
N LEU A 303 44.56 -0.31 -4.65
CA LEU A 303 45.61 0.45 -5.33
C LEU A 303 45.89 0.04 -6.77
N VAL A 304 45.53 -1.17 -7.21
CA VAL A 304 45.77 -1.64 -8.59
C VAL A 304 45.00 -0.80 -9.62
N ASN A 305 43.87 -0.22 -9.22
CA ASN A 305 43.09 0.67 -10.07
C ASN A 305 43.76 2.04 -10.27
N ILE A 306 44.62 2.43 -9.33
CA ILE A 306 45.38 3.68 -9.36
C ILE A 306 46.73 3.46 -10.03
N PHE A 307 47.38 2.36 -9.64
CA PHE A 307 48.72 1.97 -10.04
C PHE A 307 48.71 0.51 -10.51
N PRO A 308 48.32 0.26 -11.77
CA PRO A 308 48.17 -1.10 -12.30
C PRO A 308 49.51 -1.85 -12.42
N GLU A 309 50.61 -1.11 -12.54
CA GLU A 309 51.97 -1.65 -12.53
C GLU A 309 52.56 -1.50 -11.12
N ASP A 310 53.22 -2.54 -10.62
CA ASP A 310 53.99 -2.52 -9.36
C ASP A 310 53.20 -2.16 -8.07
N THR A 311 51.89 -2.47 -8.00
CA THR A 311 51.02 -2.13 -6.85
C THR A 311 51.57 -2.61 -5.50
N GLN A 312 52.13 -3.83 -5.46
CA GLN A 312 52.76 -4.37 -4.25
C GLN A 312 53.96 -3.53 -3.83
N THR A 313 54.81 -3.15 -4.78
CA THR A 313 55.96 -2.29 -4.56
C THR A 313 55.52 -0.93 -4.04
N ILE A 314 54.41 -0.39 -4.55
CA ILE A 314 53.86 0.89 -4.09
C ILE A 314 53.33 0.79 -2.66
N CYS A 315 52.59 -0.27 -2.33
CA CYS A 315 52.14 -0.53 -0.95
C CYS A 315 53.34 -0.56 0.00
N LEU A 316 54.38 -1.33 -0.34
CA LEU A 316 55.60 -1.44 0.46
C LEU A 316 56.32 -0.09 0.57
N LYS A 317 56.46 0.66 -0.53
CA LYS A 317 57.04 2.01 -0.52
C LYS A 317 56.31 2.94 0.44
N LEU A 318 54.98 2.94 0.43
CA LEU A 318 54.17 3.77 1.33
C LEU A 318 54.33 3.35 2.79
N ILE A 319 54.30 2.05 3.08
CA ILE A 319 54.47 1.49 4.42
C ILE A 319 55.88 1.77 4.96
N ASP A 320 56.92 1.52 4.17
CA ASP A 320 58.30 1.78 4.53
C ASP A 320 58.53 3.27 4.79
N PHE A 321 57.96 4.12 3.92
CA PHE A 321 58.00 5.57 4.10
C PHE A 321 57.33 6.02 5.39
N TYR A 322 56.12 5.52 5.67
CA TYR A 322 55.40 5.83 6.89
C TYR A 322 56.17 5.39 8.12
N ASN A 323 56.68 4.16 8.15
CA ASN A 323 57.47 3.67 9.29
C ASN A 323 58.74 4.49 9.52
N ALA A 324 59.43 4.89 8.45
CA ALA A 324 60.63 5.72 8.55
C ALA A 324 60.34 7.15 9.06
N ASN A 325 59.12 7.66 8.85
CA ASN A 325 58.71 9.02 9.19
C ASN A 325 57.56 9.07 10.20
N LYS A 326 57.32 7.98 10.94
CA LYS A 326 56.07 7.76 11.70
C LYS A 326 55.76 8.90 12.66
N GLU A 327 56.75 9.32 13.45
CA GLU A 327 56.58 10.41 14.43
C GLU A 327 56.21 11.74 13.75
N GLN A 328 56.89 12.10 12.65
CA GLN A 328 56.58 13.32 11.91
C GLN A 328 55.22 13.22 11.21
N TRP A 329 54.92 12.07 10.63
CA TRP A 329 53.65 11.79 9.96
C TRP A 329 52.49 11.92 10.94
N GLU A 330 52.51 11.17 12.05
CA GLU A 330 51.47 11.21 13.09
C GLU A 330 51.36 12.60 13.71
N ARG A 331 52.48 13.32 13.88
CA ARG A 331 52.45 14.70 14.38
C ARG A 331 51.72 15.64 13.41
N ILE A 332 52.00 15.58 12.11
CA ILE A 332 51.36 16.43 11.11
C ILE A 332 49.89 16.02 10.94
N TYR A 333 49.63 14.72 10.85
CA TYR A 333 48.30 14.20 10.59
C TYR A 333 47.34 14.44 11.76
N ASN A 334 47.82 14.30 13.00
CA ASN A 334 47.02 14.57 14.20
C ASN A 334 47.08 16.04 14.62
N ASP A 335 47.73 16.91 13.85
CA ASP A 335 47.79 18.33 14.16
C ASP A 335 46.42 18.96 13.96
N LYS A 336 45.84 19.44 15.08
CA LYS A 336 44.53 20.09 15.09
C LYS A 336 44.50 21.37 14.26
N GLN A 337 45.65 21.92 13.83
CA GLN A 337 45.68 23.06 12.92
C GLN A 337 45.15 22.72 11.51
N PHE A 338 45.19 21.45 11.11
CA PHE A 338 44.62 21.00 9.84
C PHE A 338 43.21 20.48 10.10
N GLY A 339 42.23 21.33 9.78
CA GLY A 339 40.82 21.11 10.10
C GLY A 339 40.19 19.89 9.42
N ASN A 340 40.79 19.39 8.33
CA ASN A 340 40.24 18.29 7.54
C ASN A 340 41.33 17.37 6.95
N SER A 341 40.91 16.18 6.50
CA SER A 341 41.80 15.18 5.89
C SER A 341 42.58 15.69 4.67
N LYS A 342 41.94 16.54 3.85
CA LYS A 342 42.55 17.19 2.68
C LYS A 342 43.74 18.06 3.08
N SER A 343 43.56 18.93 4.07
CA SER A 343 44.57 19.86 4.57
C SER A 343 45.71 19.11 5.24
N ARG A 344 45.42 18.00 5.94
CA ARG A 344 46.43 17.11 6.52
C ARG A 344 47.30 16.48 5.43
N LEU A 345 46.68 15.98 4.35
CA LEU A 345 47.42 15.42 3.23
C LEU A 345 48.24 16.49 2.49
N GLU A 346 47.68 17.66 2.23
CA GLU A 346 48.44 18.78 1.64
C GLU A 346 49.63 19.17 2.52
N ALA A 347 49.45 19.19 3.85
CA ALA A 347 50.53 19.46 4.79
C ALA A 347 51.60 18.37 4.77
N LEU A 348 51.23 17.09 4.71
CA LEU A 348 52.15 15.96 4.55
C LEU A 348 52.93 16.08 3.25
N ILE A 349 52.24 16.29 2.12
CA ILE A 349 52.84 16.49 0.80
C ILE A 349 53.83 17.66 0.84
N ASN A 350 53.41 18.81 1.37
CA ASN A 350 54.26 20.01 1.43
C ASN A 350 55.48 19.80 2.34
N HIS A 351 55.30 19.15 3.50
CA HIS A 351 56.39 18.87 4.43
C HIS A 351 57.43 17.94 3.80
N PHE A 352 56.97 16.82 3.23
CA PHE A 352 57.88 15.82 2.68
C PHE A 352 58.45 16.18 1.31
N SER A 353 57.85 17.15 0.58
CA SER A 353 58.40 17.69 -0.69
C SER A 353 59.73 18.44 -0.52
N ILE A 354 60.13 18.76 0.72
CA ILE A 354 61.37 19.53 0.98
C ILE A 354 62.62 18.66 0.76
N ASP A 355 62.54 17.34 0.99
CA ASP A 355 63.65 16.41 0.77
C ASP A 355 63.45 15.67 -0.55
N GLU A 356 64.38 15.84 -1.49
CA GLU A 356 64.38 15.18 -2.80
C GLU A 356 64.33 13.64 -2.68
N LYS A 357 64.81 13.06 -1.57
CA LYS A 357 64.71 11.61 -1.34
C LYS A 357 63.28 11.09 -1.25
N ASN A 358 62.33 11.98 -0.97
CA ASN A 358 60.92 11.63 -0.83
C ASN A 358 60.12 11.88 -2.11
N GLU A 359 60.75 12.34 -3.20
CA GLU A 359 60.07 12.75 -4.45
C GLU A 359 59.11 11.68 -4.97
N ASP A 360 59.55 10.42 -5.03
CA ASP A 360 58.73 9.28 -5.47
C ASP A 360 57.46 9.11 -4.63
N VAL A 361 57.59 9.18 -3.30
CA VAL A 361 56.44 8.98 -2.39
C VAL A 361 55.53 10.19 -2.39
N VAL A 362 56.08 11.41 -2.45
CA VAL A 362 55.32 12.64 -2.61
C VAL A 362 54.51 12.60 -3.90
N LYS A 363 55.09 12.10 -5.00
CA LYS A 363 54.37 11.89 -6.26
C LYS A 363 53.22 10.90 -6.09
N LEU A 364 53.45 9.76 -5.43
CA LEU A 364 52.39 8.79 -5.12
C LEU A 364 51.28 9.41 -4.26
N LEU A 365 51.62 10.19 -3.23
CA LEU A 365 50.65 10.88 -2.38
C LEU A 365 49.84 11.92 -3.16
N ARG A 366 50.45 12.62 -4.12
CA ARG A 366 49.74 13.54 -5.04
C ARG A 366 48.79 12.79 -5.98
N GLU A 367 49.21 11.64 -6.51
CA GLU A 367 48.35 10.81 -7.37
C GLU A 367 47.18 10.22 -6.57
N LEU A 368 47.42 9.77 -5.32
CA LEU A 368 46.37 9.38 -4.38
C LEU A 368 45.44 10.55 -4.05
N TYR A 369 45.98 11.73 -3.76
CA TYR A 369 45.20 12.95 -3.53
C TYR A 369 44.25 13.21 -4.70
N THR A 370 44.80 13.26 -5.91
CA THR A 370 44.02 13.46 -7.14
C THR A 370 42.95 12.39 -7.29
N TYR A 371 43.29 11.11 -7.07
CA TYR A 371 42.35 10.01 -7.22
C TYR A 371 41.10 10.13 -6.33
N TYR A 372 41.26 10.45 -5.04
CA TYR A 372 40.11 10.49 -4.12
C TYR A 372 39.48 11.88 -3.96
N HIS A 373 40.16 12.98 -4.33
CA HIS A 373 39.64 14.34 -4.17
C HIS A 373 39.23 15.03 -5.46
N GLU A 374 39.75 14.63 -6.63
CA GLU A 374 39.23 15.19 -7.88
C GLU A 374 37.85 14.62 -8.17
N MET A 375 36.89 15.52 -8.32
CA MET A 375 35.56 15.18 -8.77
C MET A 375 35.61 14.84 -10.26
N PHE A 376 34.65 14.04 -10.74
CA PHE A 376 34.53 13.70 -12.16
C PHE A 376 35.78 13.02 -12.75
N THR A 377 36.57 12.30 -11.96
CA THR A 377 37.69 11.51 -12.49
C THR A 377 37.20 10.36 -13.35
N GLY A 378 36.01 9.82 -13.04
CA GLY A 378 35.49 8.58 -13.61
C GLY A 378 36.17 7.33 -13.05
N ILE A 379 36.97 7.49 -12.00
CA ILE A 379 37.68 6.39 -11.34
C ILE A 379 37.12 6.23 -9.93
N TYR A 380 36.74 4.99 -9.62
CA TYR A 380 36.00 4.63 -8.41
C TYR A 380 36.72 3.50 -7.68
N SER A 381 36.68 3.51 -6.35
CA SER A 381 37.11 2.36 -5.56
C SER A 381 36.17 1.17 -5.78
N THR A 382 36.63 -0.04 -5.46
CA THR A 382 35.80 -1.26 -5.55
C THR A 382 34.55 -1.14 -4.70
N GLU A 383 34.69 -0.58 -3.51
CA GLU A 383 33.61 -0.43 -2.55
C GLU A 383 32.64 0.69 -2.95
N ALA A 384 33.12 1.80 -3.54
CA ALA A 384 32.23 2.82 -4.10
C ALA A 384 31.38 2.21 -5.23
N LEU A 385 31.99 1.37 -6.07
CA LEU A 385 31.27 0.61 -7.09
C LEU A 385 30.27 -0.38 -6.48
N GLU A 386 30.62 -1.05 -5.37
CA GLU A 386 29.68 -1.92 -4.63
C GLU A 386 28.49 -1.12 -4.09
N ILE A 387 28.72 0.06 -3.49
CA ILE A 387 27.63 0.96 -3.04
C ILE A 387 26.74 1.37 -4.22
N PHE A 388 27.33 1.80 -5.34
CA PHE A 388 26.58 2.18 -6.53
C PHE A 388 25.76 1.02 -7.09
N ASN A 389 26.35 -0.17 -7.18
CA ASN A 389 25.68 -1.36 -7.68
C ASN A 389 24.56 -1.80 -6.73
N ASP A 390 24.77 -1.78 -5.41
CA ASP A 390 23.75 -2.12 -4.42
C ASP A 390 22.56 -1.15 -4.47
N ILE A 391 22.81 0.15 -4.52
CA ILE A 391 21.77 1.18 -4.71
C ILE A 391 21.00 0.92 -6.03
N THR A 392 21.73 0.68 -7.12
CA THR A 392 21.12 0.40 -8.44
C THR A 392 20.24 -0.84 -8.40
N SER A 393 20.72 -1.93 -7.79
CA SER A 393 19.97 -3.18 -7.65
C SER A 393 18.75 -3.03 -6.77
N ASN A 394 18.84 -2.31 -5.64
CA ASN A 394 17.71 -2.07 -4.75
C ASN A 394 16.62 -1.22 -5.42
N LEU A 395 17.00 -0.15 -6.12
CA LEU A 395 16.05 0.66 -6.91
C LEU A 395 15.39 -0.16 -8.03
N ALA A 396 16.16 -0.99 -8.75
CA ALA A 396 15.62 -1.87 -9.78
C ALA A 396 14.68 -2.94 -9.21
N ALA A 397 14.89 -3.36 -7.97
CA ALA A 397 13.97 -4.23 -7.22
C ALA A 397 12.75 -3.48 -6.65
N GLY A 398 12.56 -2.20 -7.00
CA GLY A 398 11.42 -1.40 -6.56
C GLY A 398 11.50 -0.96 -5.09
N GLN A 399 12.67 -1.05 -4.44
CA GLN A 399 12.84 -0.58 -3.07
C GLN A 399 12.87 0.95 -3.01
N SER A 400 12.45 1.51 -1.88
CA SER A 400 12.57 2.95 -1.59
C SER A 400 13.84 3.20 -0.77
N LEU A 401 14.60 4.22 -1.13
CA LEU A 401 15.92 4.50 -0.53
C LEU A 401 16.02 5.93 0.00
N ALA A 402 16.59 6.08 1.19
CA ALA A 402 16.93 7.38 1.78
C ALA A 402 18.34 7.36 2.35
N VAL A 403 19.10 8.43 2.15
CA VAL A 403 20.49 8.59 2.58
C VAL A 403 20.59 9.65 3.68
N GLY A 404 21.59 9.55 4.55
CA GLY A 404 21.78 10.44 5.67
C GLY A 404 23.23 10.90 5.75
N THR A 405 23.39 12.16 6.11
CA THR A 405 24.69 12.80 6.25
C THR A 405 25.22 12.60 7.68
N PRO A 406 26.55 12.70 7.90
CA PRO A 406 27.14 12.62 9.23
C PRO A 406 26.65 13.75 10.15
N GLN A 407 26.94 13.65 11.45
CA GLN A 407 26.53 14.64 12.45
C GLN A 407 27.08 16.05 12.15
N SER A 408 28.30 16.11 11.62
CA SER A 408 28.95 17.35 11.20
C SER A 408 29.81 17.09 9.96
N TYR A 409 30.03 18.13 9.17
CA TYR A 409 31.10 18.15 8.17
C TYR A 409 32.33 18.83 8.75
N GLU A 410 33.51 18.47 8.24
CA GLU A 410 34.77 19.16 8.59
C GLU A 410 34.79 20.58 8.00
N ASP A 411 34.23 20.74 6.80
CA ASP A 411 34.09 22.02 6.09
C ASP A 411 32.62 22.27 5.73
N GLU A 412 32.28 23.53 5.39
CA GLU A 412 30.98 23.81 4.76
C GLU A 412 30.90 23.11 3.39
N VAL A 413 29.75 22.51 3.09
CA VAL A 413 29.56 21.68 1.89
C VAL A 413 28.38 22.26 1.10
N GLU A 414 28.66 22.93 -0.01
CA GLU A 414 27.67 23.73 -0.75
C GLU A 414 26.46 22.87 -1.18
N GLY A 415 25.24 23.26 -0.82
CA GLY A 415 24.03 22.51 -1.16
C GLY A 415 23.80 21.20 -0.39
N LEU A 416 24.71 20.81 0.51
CA LEU A 416 24.50 19.69 1.43
C LEU A 416 24.40 20.18 2.88
N ARG A 417 23.76 19.39 3.75
CA ARG A 417 23.56 19.72 5.17
C ARG A 417 23.90 18.52 6.04
N ALA A 418 24.69 18.74 7.08
CA ALA A 418 25.01 17.72 8.08
C ALA A 418 23.82 17.47 9.01
N THR A 419 23.71 16.24 9.54
CA THR A 419 22.53 15.74 10.29
C THR A 419 21.23 15.88 9.50
N HIS A 420 21.29 15.55 8.20
CA HIS A 420 20.15 15.71 7.29
C HIS A 420 19.91 14.44 6.47
N ALA A 421 18.65 14.17 6.16
CA ALA A 421 18.25 13.05 5.33
C ALA A 421 17.86 13.52 3.92
N TYR A 422 18.18 12.71 2.93
CA TYR A 422 17.85 12.93 1.52
C TYR A 422 17.20 11.68 0.95
N THR A 423 16.38 11.85 -0.08
CA THR A 423 15.84 10.74 -0.87
C THR A 423 16.85 10.34 -1.95
N ILE A 424 17.08 9.04 -2.17
CA ILE A 424 17.77 8.57 -3.37
C ILE A 424 16.69 8.27 -4.43
N ILE A 425 16.79 8.90 -5.60
CA ILE A 425 15.81 8.76 -6.68
C ILE A 425 16.27 7.70 -7.69
N GLU A 426 17.48 7.87 -8.22
CA GLU A 426 18.02 6.98 -9.24
C GLU A 426 19.55 6.98 -9.25
N THR A 427 20.12 5.98 -9.90
CA THR A 427 21.54 5.92 -10.26
C THR A 427 21.65 5.85 -11.78
N TYR A 428 22.64 6.53 -12.33
CA TYR A 428 22.86 6.49 -13.77
C TYR A 428 24.31 6.81 -14.12
N GLU A 429 24.69 6.50 -15.36
CA GLU A 429 26.00 6.84 -15.89
C GLU A 429 25.88 7.87 -17.01
N LYS A 430 26.78 8.85 -17.05
CA LYS A 430 26.87 9.81 -18.16
C LYS A 430 28.30 9.96 -18.66
N PRO A 431 28.54 10.46 -19.89
CA PRO A 431 29.88 10.79 -20.35
C PRO A 431 30.54 11.80 -19.41
N ASN A 432 31.85 11.67 -19.19
CA ASN A 432 32.62 12.65 -18.45
C ASN A 432 32.62 14.00 -19.19
N PRO A 433 32.07 15.08 -18.61
CA PRO A 433 31.98 16.36 -19.32
C PRO A 433 33.33 17.09 -19.44
N PHE A 434 34.38 16.63 -18.76
CA PHE A 434 35.70 17.28 -18.70
C PHE A 434 36.81 16.53 -19.43
N LYS A 435 36.52 15.35 -19.99
CA LYS A 435 37.50 14.56 -20.74
C LYS A 435 36.93 14.20 -22.12
N ASP A 436 37.76 14.34 -23.15
CA ASP A 436 37.46 13.87 -24.52
C ASP A 436 37.36 12.33 -24.65
N ARG A 437 37.40 11.61 -23.52
CA ARG A 437 37.42 10.14 -23.47
C ARG A 437 36.01 9.57 -23.33
N GLU A 438 35.81 8.35 -23.81
CA GLU A 438 34.60 7.52 -23.58
C GLU A 438 34.38 7.12 -22.10
N GLU A 439 35.15 7.68 -21.16
CA GLU A 439 35.02 7.41 -19.72
C GLU A 439 33.64 7.89 -19.24
N ARG A 440 32.88 6.97 -18.65
CA ARG A 440 31.56 7.26 -18.06
C ARG A 440 31.70 7.47 -16.56
N ILE A 441 31.12 8.55 -16.07
CA ILE A 441 31.01 8.84 -14.64
C ILE A 441 29.71 8.27 -14.09
N LYS A 442 29.74 7.87 -12.82
CA LYS A 442 28.61 7.33 -12.07
C LYS A 442 27.99 8.43 -11.21
N MET A 443 26.69 8.60 -11.35
CA MET A 443 25.92 9.66 -10.69
C MET A 443 24.82 9.04 -9.82
N VAL A 444 24.62 9.61 -8.64
CA VAL A 444 23.49 9.32 -7.76
C VAL A 444 22.60 10.56 -7.74
N ARG A 445 21.35 10.44 -8.20
CA ARG A 445 20.37 11.52 -8.12
C ARG A 445 19.67 11.48 -6.78
N ILE A 446 19.71 12.58 -6.05
CA ILE A 446 19.10 12.71 -4.73
C ILE A 446 18.14 13.90 -4.67
N ARG A 447 17.29 13.92 -3.65
CA ARG A 447 16.36 15.01 -3.36
C ARG A 447 16.46 15.45 -1.91
N ASN A 448 16.53 16.76 -1.70
CA ASN A 448 16.41 17.38 -0.39
C ASN A 448 14.92 17.47 0.03
N PRO A 449 14.51 16.92 1.19
CA PRO A 449 13.12 16.98 1.66
C PRO A 449 12.60 18.40 1.93
N TRP A 450 13.48 19.40 1.99
CA TRP A 450 13.10 20.82 1.99
C TRP A 450 12.33 21.23 0.73
N GLY A 451 12.43 20.44 -0.35
CA GLY A 451 11.86 20.79 -1.65
C GLY A 451 12.54 21.99 -2.30
N ALA A 452 13.73 22.32 -1.80
CA ALA A 452 14.61 23.40 -2.24
C ALA A 452 16.04 23.07 -1.79
N THR A 453 17.00 23.85 -2.27
CA THR A 453 18.42 23.79 -1.91
C THR A 453 19.08 22.46 -2.26
N GLY A 454 19.93 22.53 -3.28
CA GLY A 454 20.87 21.47 -3.64
C GLY A 454 22.12 22.09 -4.23
N ARG A 455 22.82 21.32 -5.06
CA ARG A 455 24.03 21.81 -5.72
C ARG A 455 24.03 21.59 -7.21
N LEU A 456 24.78 22.42 -7.91
CA LEU A 456 25.04 22.32 -9.34
C LEU A 456 26.54 22.23 -9.60
N TYR A 457 26.90 21.47 -10.62
CA TYR A 457 28.25 21.40 -11.15
C TYR A 457 28.35 22.29 -12.37
N LEU A 458 29.15 23.34 -12.27
CA LEU A 458 29.41 24.26 -13.37
C LEU A 458 30.88 24.18 -13.78
N PRO A 459 31.22 24.31 -15.07
CA PRO A 459 32.60 24.55 -15.47
C PRO A 459 33.11 25.83 -14.81
N SER A 460 34.30 25.77 -14.21
CA SER A 460 34.93 26.94 -13.60
C SER A 460 35.24 27.99 -14.66
N ILE A 461 34.95 29.25 -14.35
CA ILE A 461 35.18 30.39 -15.25
C ILE A 461 36.67 30.54 -15.58
N ASP A 462 37.54 30.25 -14.60
CA ASP A 462 39.00 30.40 -14.74
C ASP A 462 39.65 29.21 -15.45
N ASN A 463 39.03 28.03 -15.39
CA ASN A 463 39.51 26.82 -16.06
C ASN A 463 38.34 25.89 -16.39
N ALA A 464 37.99 25.78 -17.68
CA ALA A 464 36.90 24.93 -18.16
C ALA A 464 37.09 23.43 -17.85
N GLU A 465 38.30 22.98 -17.54
CA GLU A 465 38.60 21.61 -17.10
C GLU A 465 38.31 21.39 -15.60
N LYS A 466 38.08 22.46 -14.83
CA LYS A 466 37.73 22.38 -13.41
C LYS A 466 36.23 22.54 -13.21
N VAL A 467 35.73 21.88 -12.18
CA VAL A 467 34.33 21.96 -11.76
C VAL A 467 34.22 22.87 -10.55
N GLU A 468 33.34 23.85 -10.64
CA GLU A 468 32.88 24.64 -9.52
C GLU A 468 31.55 24.07 -9.01
N VAL A 469 31.47 23.85 -7.71
CA VAL A 469 30.24 23.42 -7.04
C VAL A 469 29.57 24.65 -6.49
N ILE A 470 28.32 24.89 -6.88
CA ILE A 470 27.52 26.00 -6.35
C ILE A 470 26.26 25.49 -5.67
N GLU A 471 25.88 26.11 -4.56
CA GLU A 471 24.57 25.89 -3.95
C GLU A 471 23.49 26.60 -4.79
N ALA A 472 22.41 25.90 -5.10
CA ALA A 472 21.27 26.43 -5.85
C ALA A 472 19.96 26.17 -5.09
N ARG A 473 19.18 27.22 -4.82
CA ARG A 473 17.96 27.15 -3.99
C ARG A 473 16.82 26.42 -4.71
N GLU A 474 16.78 26.49 -6.02
CA GLU A 474 15.81 25.82 -6.87
C GLU A 474 16.14 24.34 -7.15
N ALA A 475 17.35 23.89 -6.81
CA ALA A 475 17.83 22.54 -7.09
C ALA A 475 17.41 21.54 -6.00
N ALA A 476 16.11 21.39 -5.75
CA ALA A 476 15.59 20.42 -4.78
C ALA A 476 16.02 18.97 -5.11
N ILE A 477 16.09 18.67 -6.40
CA ILE A 477 16.60 17.42 -6.96
C ILE A 477 17.90 17.76 -7.68
N PHE A 478 18.96 17.03 -7.36
CA PHE A 478 20.28 17.25 -7.95
C PHE A 478 21.07 15.95 -8.01
N ASP A 479 22.11 15.96 -8.83
CA ASP A 479 22.97 14.82 -9.03
C ASP A 479 24.23 14.96 -8.19
N LEU A 480 24.74 13.84 -7.69
CA LEU A 480 26.05 13.75 -7.04
C LEU A 480 26.92 12.76 -7.79
N GLU A 481 28.16 13.14 -8.01
CA GLU A 481 29.19 12.21 -8.48
C GLU A 481 29.46 11.17 -7.39
N LEU A 482 29.68 9.90 -7.76
CA LEU A 482 29.73 8.78 -6.80
C LEU A 482 30.82 8.92 -5.72
N ASN A 483 32.00 9.44 -6.04
CA ASN A 483 33.03 9.68 -5.02
C ASN A 483 32.57 10.75 -4.02
N GLU A 484 31.87 11.80 -4.48
CA GLU A 484 31.29 12.80 -3.58
C GLU A 484 30.14 12.23 -2.73
N PHE A 485 29.28 11.42 -3.32
CA PHE A 485 28.24 10.72 -2.58
C PHE A 485 28.86 9.86 -1.47
N CYS A 486 29.86 9.04 -1.80
CA CYS A 486 30.59 8.26 -0.81
C CYS A 486 31.38 9.11 0.19
N ARG A 487 31.71 10.36 -0.14
CA ARG A 487 32.45 11.29 0.73
C ARG A 487 31.57 12.12 1.67
N PHE A 488 30.28 12.31 1.39
CA PHE A 488 29.44 13.22 2.21
C PHE A 488 28.27 12.54 2.93
N PHE A 489 28.07 11.24 2.72
CA PHE A 489 26.94 10.51 3.31
C PHE A 489 27.40 9.32 4.15
N ALA A 490 26.93 9.23 5.40
CA ALA A 490 27.39 8.20 6.34
C ALA A 490 26.72 6.83 6.13
N SER A 491 25.46 6.82 5.69
CA SER A 491 24.72 5.58 5.43
C SER A 491 23.53 5.85 4.52
N TYR A 492 23.03 4.81 3.84
CA TYR A 492 21.69 4.80 3.25
C TYR A 492 20.84 3.68 3.82
N THR A 493 19.53 3.85 3.73
CA THR A 493 18.54 2.89 4.19
C THR A 493 17.67 2.48 3.02
N SER A 494 17.39 1.18 2.87
CA SER A 494 16.44 0.64 1.89
C SER A 494 15.31 -0.13 2.56
N THR A 495 14.15 -0.16 1.92
CA THR A 495 13.01 -1.02 2.30
C THR A 495 13.20 -2.43 1.75
N ILE A 496 12.91 -3.47 2.53
CA ILE A 496 12.94 -4.88 2.07
C ILE A 496 11.51 -5.37 1.77
N GLY A 497 11.26 -5.88 0.57
CA GLY A 497 9.96 -6.49 0.17
C GLY A 497 8.81 -5.50 -0.05
N PHE A 498 9.10 -4.20 -0.11
CA PHE A 498 8.08 -3.15 -0.25
C PHE A 498 7.47 -3.06 -1.66
N ASP A 499 8.20 -3.51 -2.68
CA ASP A 499 7.75 -3.56 -4.07
C ASP A 499 6.42 -4.30 -4.22
N THR A 500 6.28 -5.46 -3.58
CA THR A 500 5.07 -6.26 -3.72
C THR A 500 3.87 -5.65 -2.98
N VAL A 501 4.09 -5.02 -1.82
CA VAL A 501 3.02 -4.33 -1.08
C VAL A 501 2.44 -3.17 -1.90
N LYS A 502 3.30 -2.41 -2.59
CA LYS A 502 2.86 -1.33 -3.48
C LYS A 502 2.05 -1.84 -4.66
N VAL A 503 2.48 -2.94 -5.28
CA VAL A 503 1.77 -3.55 -6.42
C VAL A 503 0.33 -3.89 -6.05
N LEU A 504 0.07 -4.35 -4.83
CA LEU A 504 -1.31 -4.58 -4.37
C LEU A 504 -2.13 -3.29 -4.27
N ALA A 505 -1.54 -2.21 -3.74
CA ALA A 505 -2.21 -0.92 -3.65
C ALA A 505 -2.54 -0.35 -5.03
N GLU A 506 -1.61 -0.43 -5.98
CA GLU A 506 -1.80 0.00 -7.37
C GLU A 506 -2.91 -0.81 -8.07
N LYS A 507 -2.86 -2.15 -7.99
CA LYS A 507 -3.89 -3.01 -8.59
C LYS A 507 -5.29 -2.70 -8.06
N ARG A 508 -5.42 -2.41 -6.76
CA ARG A 508 -6.69 -2.01 -6.14
C ARG A 508 -7.19 -0.67 -6.64
N GLU A 509 -6.30 0.30 -6.79
CA GLU A 509 -6.65 1.60 -7.35
C GLU A 509 -7.11 1.46 -8.81
N ILE A 510 -6.39 0.70 -9.64
CA ILE A 510 -6.79 0.41 -11.03
C ILE A 510 -8.17 -0.23 -11.09
N LEU A 511 -8.42 -1.26 -10.27
CA LEU A 511 -9.72 -1.92 -10.18
C LEU A 511 -10.82 -0.93 -9.77
N THR A 512 -10.53 -0.06 -8.81
CA THR A 512 -11.50 0.95 -8.34
C THR A 512 -11.82 1.98 -9.43
N ALA A 513 -10.80 2.49 -10.13
CA ALA A 513 -10.99 3.43 -11.24
C ALA A 513 -11.79 2.77 -12.39
N LYS A 514 -11.49 1.51 -12.70
CA LYS A 514 -12.23 0.72 -13.68
C LYS A 514 -13.70 0.59 -13.31
N MET A 515 -14.02 0.22 -12.07
CA MET A 515 -15.40 0.13 -11.58
C MET A 515 -16.13 1.47 -11.68
N GLN A 516 -15.48 2.57 -11.31
CA GLN A 516 -16.08 3.91 -11.42
C GLN A 516 -16.41 4.30 -12.87
N ASN A 517 -15.53 3.97 -13.82
CA ASN A 517 -15.78 4.24 -15.24
C ASN A 517 -16.98 3.42 -15.74
N LEU A 518 -17.05 2.13 -15.39
CA LEU A 518 -18.16 1.25 -15.75
C LEU A 518 -19.52 1.73 -15.18
N LEU A 519 -19.52 2.40 -14.03
CA LEU A 519 -20.72 3.02 -13.46
C LEU A 519 -21.16 4.28 -14.21
N LYS A 520 -20.24 5.01 -14.86
CA LYS A 520 -20.54 6.23 -15.63
C LYS A 520 -20.93 5.93 -17.08
N ASP A 521 -20.41 4.88 -17.67
CA ASP A 521 -20.57 4.61 -19.10
C ASP A 521 -21.99 4.21 -19.50
N ASN A 522 -22.37 4.58 -20.72
CA ASN A 522 -23.64 4.21 -21.36
C ASN A 522 -23.55 2.86 -22.11
N ASP A 523 -22.58 2.02 -21.73
CA ASP A 523 -22.37 0.71 -22.35
C ASP A 523 -23.63 -0.18 -22.28
N SER A 524 -23.69 -1.13 -23.21
CA SER A 524 -24.76 -2.13 -23.21
C SER A 524 -24.78 -2.90 -21.89
N LYS A 525 -25.98 -3.30 -21.45
CA LYS A 525 -26.16 -4.06 -20.19
C LYS A 525 -25.32 -5.34 -20.16
N VAL A 526 -25.14 -5.98 -21.32
CA VAL A 526 -24.33 -7.20 -21.47
C VAL A 526 -22.85 -6.91 -21.20
N GLU A 527 -22.32 -5.83 -21.75
CA GLU A 527 -20.91 -5.45 -21.51
C GLU A 527 -20.68 -5.07 -20.05
N LYS A 528 -21.64 -4.40 -19.40
CA LYS A 528 -21.57 -4.13 -17.95
C LYS A 528 -21.55 -5.41 -17.10
N ILE A 529 -22.32 -6.42 -17.48
CA ILE A 529 -22.32 -7.74 -16.81
C ILE A 529 -20.97 -8.43 -16.99
N LYS A 530 -20.42 -8.47 -18.21
CA LYS A 530 -19.08 -9.05 -18.46
C LYS A 530 -18.01 -8.33 -17.66
N ALA A 531 -18.06 -7.00 -17.65
CA ALA A 531 -17.11 -6.17 -16.93
C ALA A 531 -17.19 -6.38 -15.41
N TYR A 532 -18.39 -6.65 -14.86
CA TYR A 532 -18.56 -7.07 -13.47
C TYR A 532 -17.77 -8.34 -13.16
N PHE A 533 -17.96 -9.42 -13.94
CA PHE A 533 -17.22 -10.67 -13.72
C PHE A 533 -15.72 -10.48 -13.86
N GLN A 534 -15.26 -9.67 -14.82
CA GLN A 534 -13.84 -9.32 -14.94
C GLN A 534 -13.31 -8.61 -13.69
N CYS A 535 -14.07 -7.67 -13.12
CA CYS A 535 -13.69 -6.99 -11.87
C CYS A 535 -13.63 -7.97 -10.68
N VAL A 536 -14.54 -8.95 -10.62
CA VAL A 536 -14.49 -10.02 -9.61
C VAL A 536 -13.24 -10.88 -9.78
N THR A 537 -12.89 -11.27 -11.01
CA THR A 537 -11.66 -12.02 -11.29
C THR A 537 -10.41 -11.22 -10.92
N GLU A 538 -10.38 -9.92 -11.21
CA GLU A 538 -9.28 -9.03 -10.81
C GLU A 538 -9.19 -8.91 -9.28
N LEU A 539 -10.33 -8.82 -8.58
CA LEU A 539 -10.38 -8.83 -7.12
C LEU A 539 -9.82 -10.14 -6.54
N VAL A 540 -10.21 -11.30 -7.09
CA VAL A 540 -9.65 -12.61 -6.71
C VAL A 540 -8.14 -12.62 -6.91
N THR A 541 -7.66 -12.16 -8.06
CA THR A 541 -6.22 -12.09 -8.39
C THR A 541 -5.46 -11.22 -7.38
N ILE A 542 -6.03 -10.09 -6.96
CA ILE A 542 -5.43 -9.22 -5.93
C ILE A 542 -5.33 -9.95 -4.60
N GLN A 543 -6.37 -10.68 -4.19
CA GLN A 543 -6.36 -11.44 -2.94
C GLN A 543 -5.37 -12.61 -2.97
N MET A 544 -5.23 -13.30 -4.11
CA MET A 544 -4.23 -14.36 -4.24
C MET A 544 -2.81 -13.82 -4.12
N ALA A 545 -2.52 -12.69 -4.77
CA ALA A 545 -1.25 -12.01 -4.62
C ALA A 545 -0.98 -11.55 -3.17
N ALA A 546 -2.04 -11.25 -2.39
CA ALA A 546 -1.91 -10.96 -0.96
C ALA A 546 -1.57 -12.21 -0.12
N VAL A 547 -2.13 -13.38 -0.44
CA VAL A 547 -1.77 -14.65 0.22
C VAL A 547 -0.32 -15.03 -0.08
N GLU A 548 0.08 -14.94 -1.35
CA GLU A 548 1.44 -15.24 -1.82
C GLU A 548 2.52 -14.35 -1.17
N LEU A 549 2.10 -13.22 -0.61
CA LEU A 549 2.96 -12.24 0.02
C LEU A 549 3.21 -12.44 1.51
N LEU A 550 2.47 -13.35 2.14
CA LEU A 550 2.73 -13.72 3.53
C LEU A 550 4.13 -14.34 3.63
N ASP A 551 4.80 -14.13 4.76
CA ASP A 551 6.14 -14.65 4.96
C ASP A 551 6.17 -16.18 5.01
N ASP A 552 7.36 -16.74 4.74
CA ASP A 552 7.58 -18.19 4.67
C ASP A 552 7.20 -18.91 5.98
N GLU A 553 7.37 -18.25 7.15
CA GLU A 553 7.01 -18.81 8.46
C GLU A 553 5.47 -18.94 8.56
N ILE A 554 4.72 -17.94 8.12
CA ILE A 554 3.25 -18.00 8.06
C ILE A 554 2.78 -19.03 7.04
N HIS A 555 3.42 -19.15 5.88
CA HIS A 555 3.09 -20.22 4.91
C HIS A 555 3.34 -21.61 5.50
N GLU A 556 4.40 -21.79 6.28
CA GLU A 556 4.67 -23.04 7.00
C GLU A 556 3.61 -23.33 8.08
N GLU A 557 3.23 -22.33 8.87
CA GLU A 557 2.14 -22.43 9.87
C GLU A 557 0.81 -22.80 9.21
N ILE A 558 0.46 -22.15 8.10
CA ILE A 558 -0.75 -22.44 7.30
C ILE A 558 -0.70 -23.88 6.75
N SER A 559 0.45 -24.29 6.20
CA SER A 559 0.61 -25.64 5.64
C SER A 559 0.41 -26.70 6.72
N LYS A 560 1.00 -26.52 7.91
CA LYS A 560 0.78 -27.40 9.07
C LYS A 560 -0.69 -27.45 9.48
N ALA A 561 -1.37 -26.29 9.50
CA ALA A 561 -2.78 -26.22 9.85
C ALA A 561 -3.69 -27.01 8.89
N PHE A 562 -3.30 -27.17 7.62
CA PHE A 562 -4.03 -28.00 6.63
C PHE A 562 -3.61 -29.48 6.62
N GLU A 563 -2.46 -29.85 7.20
CA GLU A 563 -2.02 -31.24 7.28
C GLU A 563 -2.64 -32.01 8.46
N GLU A 564 -3.07 -31.30 9.50
CA GLU A 564 -3.64 -31.86 10.74
C GLU A 564 -5.16 -32.15 10.66
N GLU A 565 -5.53 -33.30 10.08
CA GLU A 565 -6.90 -33.89 10.00
C GLU A 565 -8.05 -32.99 9.42
N PRO A 566 -8.68 -33.38 8.28
CA PRO A 566 -9.56 -32.52 7.45
C PRO A 566 -10.85 -31.93 8.07
N LEU A 567 -11.16 -32.25 9.33
CA LEU A 567 -12.30 -31.70 10.09
C LEU A 567 -11.85 -30.71 11.18
N ARG A 568 -10.55 -30.59 11.48
CA ARG A 568 -9.96 -29.60 12.40
C ARG A 568 -9.32 -28.41 11.69
N ASP A 569 -9.14 -28.49 10.37
CA ASP A 569 -8.44 -27.52 9.52
C ASP A 569 -8.88 -26.06 9.73
N GLN A 570 -10.19 -25.80 9.85
CA GLN A 570 -10.67 -24.42 9.99
C GLN A 570 -10.31 -23.80 11.34
N GLN A 571 -10.33 -24.55 12.44
CA GLN A 571 -10.04 -23.97 13.75
C GLN A 571 -8.54 -23.69 13.93
N SER A 572 -7.69 -24.59 13.43
CA SER A 572 -6.24 -24.39 13.41
C SER A 572 -5.87 -23.20 12.53
N LEU A 573 -6.41 -23.11 11.31
CA LEU A 573 -6.18 -21.98 10.42
C LEU A 573 -6.64 -20.66 11.05
N MET A 574 -7.83 -20.62 11.65
CA MET A 574 -8.34 -19.42 12.32
C MET A 574 -7.46 -19.01 13.50
N SER A 575 -6.83 -19.97 14.21
CA SER A 575 -5.88 -19.64 15.27
C SER A 575 -4.62 -18.96 14.74
N VAL A 576 -4.10 -19.40 13.58
CA VAL A 576 -2.97 -18.76 12.88
C VAL A 576 -3.38 -17.37 12.42
N ILE A 577 -4.55 -17.24 11.79
CA ILE A 577 -5.07 -15.95 11.29
C ILE A 577 -5.27 -14.98 12.44
N GLU A 578 -5.91 -15.36 13.55
CA GLU A 578 -6.10 -14.47 14.69
C GLU A 578 -4.76 -14.07 15.34
N ALA A 579 -3.80 -15.00 15.43
CA ALA A 579 -2.47 -14.71 15.95
C ALA A 579 -1.66 -13.74 15.06
N LYS A 580 -1.90 -13.75 13.74
CA LYS A 580 -1.18 -12.92 12.75
C LYS A 580 -2.08 -11.87 12.10
N LYS A 581 -3.26 -11.62 12.66
CA LYS A 581 -4.35 -10.84 12.03
C LYS A 581 -3.89 -9.47 11.59
N LEU A 582 -3.22 -8.76 12.50
CA LEU A 582 -2.73 -7.42 12.26
C LEU A 582 -1.73 -7.38 11.09
N LEU A 583 -0.81 -8.35 11.01
CA LEU A 583 0.12 -8.46 9.90
C LEU A 583 -0.60 -8.78 8.57
N MET A 584 -1.53 -9.73 8.58
CA MET A 584 -2.32 -10.11 7.39
C MET A 584 -3.16 -8.93 6.87
N MET A 585 -3.69 -8.09 7.76
CA MET A 585 -4.46 -6.90 7.38
C MET A 585 -3.67 -5.91 6.51
N ASN A 586 -2.33 -5.94 6.54
CA ASN A 586 -1.48 -5.13 5.67
C ASN A 586 -1.67 -5.51 4.21
N PHE A 587 -1.75 -6.81 3.95
CA PHE A 587 -1.90 -7.36 2.61
C PHE A 587 -3.37 -7.42 2.19
N PHE A 588 -4.26 -7.95 3.02
CA PHE A 588 -5.66 -8.23 2.65
C PHE A 588 -6.57 -6.99 2.69
N GLN A 589 -6.21 -5.92 3.41
CA GLN A 589 -7.05 -4.72 3.62
C GLN A 589 -8.48 -5.04 4.12
N THR A 590 -8.67 -6.19 4.75
CA THR A 590 -9.90 -6.56 5.44
C THR A 590 -9.54 -7.09 6.82
N SER A 591 -10.39 -6.82 7.81
CA SER A 591 -10.30 -7.40 9.14
C SER A 591 -11.21 -8.61 9.33
N ASP A 592 -11.90 -9.01 8.26
CA ASP A 592 -12.75 -10.18 8.20
C ASP A 592 -11.87 -11.44 8.13
N CYS A 593 -11.66 -12.07 9.28
CA CYS A 593 -10.84 -13.27 9.38
C CYS A 593 -11.43 -14.43 8.59
N ASP A 594 -12.76 -14.51 8.44
CA ASP A 594 -13.40 -15.56 7.65
C ASP A 594 -13.07 -15.38 6.17
N LEU A 595 -13.04 -14.13 5.68
CA LEU A 595 -12.60 -13.85 4.32
C LEU A 595 -11.11 -14.18 4.12
N ILE A 596 -10.25 -13.80 5.06
CA ILE A 596 -8.80 -14.14 5.00
C ILE A 596 -8.65 -15.67 4.96
N ALA A 597 -9.38 -16.40 5.80
CA ALA A 597 -9.39 -17.86 5.82
C ALA A 597 -9.88 -18.45 4.50
N ALA A 598 -10.93 -17.87 3.90
CA ALA A 598 -11.44 -18.28 2.61
C ALA A 598 -10.41 -18.05 1.50
N SER A 599 -9.71 -16.91 1.49
CA SER A 599 -8.62 -16.63 0.55
C SER A 599 -7.46 -17.60 0.68
N ILE A 600 -7.01 -17.89 1.91
CA ILE A 600 -5.93 -18.84 2.18
C ILE A 600 -6.36 -20.27 1.76
N THR A 601 -7.59 -20.67 2.08
CA THR A 601 -8.14 -21.97 1.67
C THR A 601 -8.23 -22.10 0.15
N HIS A 602 -8.70 -21.04 -0.53
CA HIS A 602 -8.77 -21.00 -1.98
C HIS A 602 -7.38 -21.13 -2.61
N TRP A 603 -6.41 -20.36 -2.13
CA TRP A 603 -5.01 -20.45 -2.56
C TRP A 603 -4.43 -21.85 -2.35
N TRP A 604 -4.63 -22.45 -1.17
CA TRP A 604 -4.13 -23.78 -0.85
C TRP A 604 -4.74 -24.87 -1.75
N LYS A 605 -6.06 -24.86 -1.94
CA LYS A 605 -6.73 -25.80 -2.85
C LYS A 605 -6.22 -25.63 -4.29
N ASN A 606 -6.01 -24.40 -4.73
CA ASN A 606 -5.49 -24.11 -6.07
C ASN A 606 -4.05 -24.64 -6.23
N SER A 607 -3.16 -24.41 -5.26
CA SER A 607 -1.77 -24.89 -5.30
C SER A 607 -1.65 -26.42 -5.30
N LYS A 608 -2.65 -27.13 -4.77
CA LYS A 608 -2.76 -28.61 -4.82
C LYS A 608 -3.49 -29.14 -6.06
N GLY A 609 -4.00 -28.29 -6.94
CA GLY A 609 -4.84 -28.69 -8.07
C GLY A 609 -6.17 -29.31 -7.65
N GLN A 610 -6.67 -28.95 -6.46
CA GLN A 610 -7.89 -29.47 -5.85
C GLN A 610 -9.05 -28.45 -5.89
N LEU A 611 -8.85 -27.29 -6.50
CA LEU A 611 -9.88 -26.27 -6.60
C LEU A 611 -10.97 -26.70 -7.59
N SER A 612 -12.19 -26.89 -7.10
CA SER A 612 -13.36 -27.13 -7.95
C SER A 612 -13.99 -25.82 -8.43
N ASN A 613 -14.76 -25.86 -9.53
CA ASN A 613 -15.51 -24.69 -10.01
C ASN A 613 -16.50 -24.16 -8.95
N GLU A 614 -17.04 -25.05 -8.10
CA GLU A 614 -17.95 -24.65 -7.02
C GLU A 614 -17.22 -23.95 -5.88
N ASP A 615 -16.00 -24.39 -5.55
CA ASP A 615 -15.13 -23.70 -4.58
C ASP A 615 -14.80 -22.29 -5.08
N GLU A 616 -14.48 -22.15 -6.37
CA GLU A 616 -14.19 -20.85 -6.97
C GLU A 616 -15.40 -19.91 -6.89
N ARG A 617 -16.60 -20.37 -7.25
CA ARG A 617 -17.83 -19.56 -7.15
C ARG A 617 -18.17 -19.19 -5.71
N THR A 618 -18.06 -20.14 -4.79
CA THR A 618 -18.31 -19.91 -3.37
C THR A 618 -17.37 -18.83 -2.84
N TYR A 619 -16.08 -18.93 -3.18
CA TYR A 619 -15.08 -17.93 -2.78
C TYR A 619 -15.36 -16.56 -3.42
N GLN A 620 -15.63 -16.50 -4.72
CA GLN A 620 -15.99 -15.25 -5.41
C GLN A 620 -17.19 -14.57 -4.75
N HIS A 621 -18.23 -15.33 -4.41
CA HIS A 621 -19.41 -14.81 -3.72
C HIS A 621 -19.09 -14.29 -2.32
N GLN A 622 -18.34 -15.06 -1.50
CA GLN A 622 -17.91 -14.64 -0.17
C GLN A 622 -17.07 -13.36 -0.23
N LEU A 623 -16.15 -13.29 -1.19
CA LEU A 623 -15.31 -12.14 -1.43
C LEU A 623 -16.14 -10.92 -1.81
N VAL A 624 -17.08 -11.06 -2.76
CA VAL A 624 -17.99 -9.97 -3.17
C VAL A 624 -18.86 -9.47 -2.01
N GLU A 625 -19.46 -10.36 -1.21
CA GLU A 625 -20.32 -9.93 -0.10
C GLU A 625 -19.51 -9.27 1.02
N SER A 626 -18.31 -9.78 1.33
CA SER A 626 -17.40 -9.14 2.28
C SER A 626 -16.97 -7.75 1.77
N VAL A 627 -16.65 -7.61 0.47
CA VAL A 627 -16.29 -6.29 -0.07
C VAL A 627 -17.46 -5.30 -0.10
N LYS A 628 -18.66 -5.79 -0.43
CA LYS A 628 -19.88 -4.98 -0.42
C LYS A 628 -20.19 -4.42 0.97
N GLY A 629 -20.00 -5.20 2.03
CA GLY A 629 -20.23 -4.76 3.41
C GLY A 629 -19.34 -3.59 3.88
N GLY A 630 -18.18 -3.40 3.26
CA GLY A 630 -17.22 -2.34 3.61
C GLY A 630 -17.06 -1.24 2.57
N SER A 631 -17.82 -1.25 1.46
CA SER A 631 -17.62 -0.32 0.35
C SER A 631 -18.90 0.08 -0.35
N GLU A 632 -19.17 1.39 -0.32
CA GLU A 632 -20.27 1.99 -1.06
C GLU A 632 -20.09 1.80 -2.58
N LEU A 633 -18.85 1.87 -3.09
CA LEU A 633 -18.59 1.64 -4.51
C LEU A 633 -18.95 0.21 -4.93
N TRP A 634 -18.48 -0.80 -4.18
CA TRP A 634 -18.86 -2.20 -4.46
C TRP A 634 -20.36 -2.43 -4.29
N THR A 635 -20.99 -1.81 -3.30
CA THR A 635 -22.45 -1.87 -3.13
C THR A 635 -23.18 -1.37 -4.38
N ARG A 636 -22.87 -0.16 -4.84
CA ARG A 636 -23.45 0.40 -6.07
C ARG A 636 -23.12 -0.44 -7.31
N PHE A 637 -21.91 -0.99 -7.39
CA PHE A 637 -21.48 -1.82 -8.50
C PHE A 637 -22.24 -3.16 -8.57
N VAL A 638 -22.43 -3.81 -7.42
CA VAL A 638 -23.23 -5.03 -7.29
C VAL A 638 -24.71 -4.75 -7.57
N GLU A 639 -25.27 -3.66 -7.06
CA GLU A 639 -26.65 -3.24 -7.37
C GLU A 639 -26.85 -2.98 -8.86
N ASN A 640 -25.90 -2.30 -9.51
CA ASN A 640 -25.93 -2.05 -10.95
C ASN A 640 -25.87 -3.36 -11.75
N TYR A 641 -24.98 -4.28 -11.35
CA TYR A 641 -24.92 -5.63 -11.92
C TYR A 641 -26.25 -6.36 -11.77
N GLN A 642 -26.80 -6.44 -10.55
CA GLN A 642 -28.07 -7.12 -10.26
C GLN A 642 -29.21 -6.56 -11.11
N PHE A 643 -29.30 -5.23 -11.23
CA PHE A 643 -30.28 -4.58 -12.11
C PHE A 643 -30.08 -4.98 -13.57
N ASN A 644 -28.86 -4.84 -14.11
CA ASN A 644 -28.58 -5.17 -15.51
C ASN A 644 -28.82 -6.66 -15.81
N SER A 645 -28.38 -7.55 -14.91
CA SER A 645 -28.61 -8.99 -15.01
C SER A 645 -30.09 -9.32 -15.00
N SER A 646 -30.90 -8.69 -14.13
CA SER A 646 -32.35 -8.94 -14.13
C SER A 646 -33.00 -8.63 -15.48
N VAL A 647 -32.59 -7.53 -16.13
CA VAL A 647 -33.15 -7.12 -17.43
C VAL A 647 -32.64 -8.00 -18.57
N VAL A 648 -31.37 -8.42 -18.54
CA VAL A 648 -30.80 -9.28 -19.59
C VAL A 648 -31.30 -10.73 -19.45
N LEU A 649 -31.46 -11.22 -18.22
CA LEU A 649 -31.87 -12.60 -17.95
C LEU A 649 -33.38 -12.82 -18.10
N GLU A 650 -34.22 -11.80 -17.96
CA GLU A 650 -35.67 -11.95 -18.11
C GLU A 650 -36.09 -12.61 -19.44
N PRO A 651 -35.69 -12.09 -20.64
CA PRO A 651 -36.05 -12.73 -21.91
C PRO A 651 -35.39 -14.10 -22.13
N LEU A 652 -34.21 -14.33 -21.53
CA LEU A 652 -33.50 -15.61 -21.60
C LEU A 652 -34.22 -16.68 -20.78
N ASN A 653 -34.61 -16.35 -19.54
CA ASN A 653 -35.38 -17.22 -18.66
C ASN A 653 -36.74 -17.55 -19.27
N ARG A 654 -37.43 -16.55 -19.87
CA ARG A 654 -38.68 -16.77 -20.60
C ARG A 654 -38.47 -17.77 -21.74
N SER A 655 -37.38 -17.63 -22.50
CA SER A 655 -37.07 -18.55 -23.61
C SER A 655 -36.70 -19.96 -23.13
N LEU A 656 -35.97 -20.11 -22.01
CA LEU A 656 -35.66 -21.41 -21.40
C LEU A 656 -36.92 -22.13 -20.91
N GLN A 657 -37.81 -21.40 -20.23
CA GLN A 657 -39.09 -21.93 -19.76
C GLN A 657 -39.98 -22.33 -20.94
N MET A 658 -40.06 -21.49 -21.97
CA MET A 658 -40.86 -21.77 -23.15
C MET A 658 -40.31 -22.96 -23.93
N ALA A 659 -39.00 -23.06 -24.13
CA ALA A 659 -38.39 -24.22 -24.76
C ALA A 659 -38.71 -25.52 -24.00
N SER A 660 -38.59 -25.50 -22.67
CA SER A 660 -38.92 -26.65 -21.82
C SER A 660 -40.39 -27.06 -21.94
N TYR A 661 -41.30 -26.09 -21.92
CA TYR A 661 -42.74 -26.31 -22.11
C TYR A 661 -43.07 -26.84 -23.52
N LEU A 662 -42.39 -26.32 -24.54
CA LEU A 662 -42.57 -26.76 -25.91
C LEU A 662 -42.10 -28.20 -26.12
N PHE A 663 -40.99 -28.61 -25.51
CA PHE A 663 -40.58 -30.02 -25.53
C PHE A 663 -41.66 -30.95 -24.95
N GLU A 664 -42.27 -30.57 -23.82
CA GLU A 664 -43.35 -31.34 -23.20
C GLU A 664 -44.60 -31.42 -24.09
N THR A 665 -45.08 -30.28 -24.61
CA THR A 665 -46.28 -30.23 -25.46
C THR A 665 -46.08 -30.89 -26.83
N ILE A 666 -44.88 -30.81 -27.39
CA ILE A 666 -44.52 -31.53 -28.62
C ILE A 666 -44.52 -33.04 -28.35
N SER A 667 -44.01 -33.50 -27.20
CA SER A 667 -44.07 -34.91 -26.82
C SER A 667 -45.52 -35.41 -26.75
N GLN A 668 -46.43 -34.62 -26.16
CA GLN A 668 -47.86 -34.94 -26.10
C GLN A 668 -48.51 -34.98 -27.50
N THR A 669 -48.16 -34.02 -28.35
CA THR A 669 -48.67 -33.94 -29.74
C THR A 669 -48.17 -35.12 -30.57
N LYS A 670 -46.90 -35.51 -30.39
CA LYS A 670 -46.32 -36.73 -30.96
C LYS A 670 -47.09 -37.98 -30.54
N GLU A 671 -47.38 -38.16 -29.25
CA GLU A 671 -48.18 -39.28 -28.78
C GLU A 671 -49.60 -39.29 -29.36
N ALA A 672 -50.22 -38.11 -29.52
CA ALA A 672 -51.53 -37.98 -30.14
C ALA A 672 -51.50 -38.39 -31.61
N LEU A 673 -50.50 -37.93 -32.36
CA LEU A 673 -50.27 -38.30 -33.76
C LEU A 673 -50.03 -39.80 -33.93
N GLU A 674 -49.33 -40.45 -32.99
CA GLU A 674 -49.12 -41.90 -33.00
C GLU A 674 -50.41 -42.71 -32.74
N LYS A 675 -51.40 -42.12 -32.04
CA LYS A 675 -52.70 -42.75 -31.74
C LYS A 675 -53.74 -42.50 -32.84
N LEU A 676 -53.61 -41.44 -33.62
CA LEU A 676 -54.53 -41.07 -34.69
C LEU A 676 -54.22 -41.84 -35.99
N SER A 677 -55.23 -42.38 -36.65
CA SER A 677 -55.05 -42.96 -37.99
C SER A 677 -55.00 -41.87 -39.07
N GLU A 678 -54.33 -42.11 -40.20
CA GLU A 678 -54.04 -41.11 -41.25
C GLU A 678 -55.27 -40.37 -41.83
N ASN A 679 -56.48 -40.90 -41.64
CA ASN A 679 -57.73 -40.37 -42.20
C ASN A 679 -58.74 -39.87 -41.14
N VAL A 680 -58.32 -39.73 -39.88
CA VAL A 680 -59.20 -39.23 -38.81
C VAL A 680 -59.16 -37.71 -38.78
N ASP A 681 -60.34 -37.09 -38.68
CA ASP A 681 -60.51 -35.66 -38.39
C ASP A 681 -59.70 -35.35 -37.12
N GLY A 682 -58.71 -34.46 -37.18
CA GLY A 682 -57.79 -34.22 -36.05
C GLY A 682 -56.31 -34.43 -36.38
N THR A 683 -55.98 -35.30 -37.34
CA THR A 683 -54.58 -35.51 -37.76
C THR A 683 -53.99 -34.25 -38.40
N GLU A 684 -54.76 -33.51 -39.18
CA GLU A 684 -54.34 -32.22 -39.75
C GLU A 684 -54.06 -31.18 -38.64
N GLN A 685 -54.96 -31.07 -37.68
CA GLN A 685 -54.82 -30.13 -36.56
C GLN A 685 -53.61 -30.49 -35.70
N ALA A 686 -53.38 -31.77 -35.42
CA ALA A 686 -52.22 -32.22 -34.66
C ALA A 686 -50.91 -31.95 -35.42
N LEU A 687 -50.87 -32.15 -36.75
CA LEU A 687 -49.70 -31.83 -37.57
C LEU A 687 -49.42 -30.32 -37.62
N LYS A 688 -50.44 -29.50 -37.83
CA LYS A 688 -50.30 -28.03 -37.82
C LYS A 688 -49.81 -27.54 -36.44
N ALA A 689 -50.37 -28.07 -35.35
CA ALA A 689 -49.96 -27.72 -33.99
C ALA A 689 -48.49 -28.10 -33.74
N LEU A 690 -48.09 -29.30 -34.14
CA LEU A 690 -46.70 -29.76 -34.05
C LEU A 690 -45.75 -28.80 -34.79
N PHE A 691 -46.05 -28.43 -36.04
CA PHE A 691 -45.18 -27.54 -36.81
C PHE A 691 -45.12 -26.11 -36.25
N ILE A 692 -46.21 -25.60 -35.69
CA ILE A 692 -46.20 -24.29 -35.00
C ILE A 692 -45.33 -24.36 -33.74
N GLN A 693 -45.50 -25.40 -32.92
CA GLN A 693 -44.69 -25.61 -31.72
C GLN A 693 -43.20 -25.75 -32.04
N LEU A 694 -42.85 -26.50 -33.09
CA LEU A 694 -41.47 -26.66 -33.56
C LEU A 694 -40.87 -25.34 -34.02
N ALA A 695 -41.61 -24.55 -34.80
CA ALA A 695 -41.12 -23.25 -35.26
C ALA A 695 -40.91 -22.28 -34.09
N LEU A 696 -41.77 -22.32 -33.07
CA LEU A 696 -41.62 -21.54 -31.84
C LEU A 696 -40.43 -22.01 -31.00
N LEU A 697 -40.24 -23.33 -30.88
CA LEU A 697 -39.11 -23.94 -30.19
C LEU A 697 -37.80 -23.51 -30.85
N ASP A 698 -37.70 -23.63 -32.16
CA ASP A 698 -36.51 -23.26 -32.93
C ASP A 698 -36.19 -21.77 -32.77
N LYS A 699 -37.21 -20.89 -32.75
CA LYS A 699 -37.00 -19.45 -32.49
C LYS A 699 -36.41 -19.20 -31.10
N HIS A 700 -36.94 -19.84 -30.05
CA HIS A 700 -36.41 -19.71 -28.69
C HIS A 700 -35.01 -20.33 -28.55
N LEU A 701 -34.76 -21.50 -29.13
CA LEU A 701 -33.44 -22.14 -29.10
C LEU A 701 -32.39 -21.32 -29.86
N ASN A 702 -32.75 -20.72 -30.99
CA ASN A 702 -31.87 -19.80 -31.71
C ASN A 702 -31.55 -18.56 -30.87
N TYR A 703 -32.55 -17.96 -30.20
CA TYR A 703 -32.31 -16.85 -29.28
C TYR A 703 -31.37 -17.24 -28.12
N LEU A 704 -31.56 -18.42 -27.52
CA LEU A 704 -30.67 -18.93 -26.48
C LEU A 704 -29.25 -19.21 -27.01
N LYS A 705 -29.14 -19.72 -28.23
CA LYS A 705 -27.86 -19.99 -28.90
C LYS A 705 -27.09 -18.71 -29.22
N GLU A 706 -27.76 -17.67 -29.71
CA GLU A 706 -27.19 -16.34 -29.95
C GLU A 706 -26.67 -15.70 -28.66
N ASN A 707 -27.26 -16.05 -27.52
CA ASN A 707 -26.90 -15.55 -26.20
C ASN A 707 -26.17 -16.61 -25.34
N LYS A 708 -25.58 -17.64 -25.97
CA LYS A 708 -24.90 -18.74 -25.26
C LYS A 708 -23.78 -18.24 -24.35
N ASP A 709 -23.01 -17.26 -24.80
CA ASP A 709 -21.89 -16.70 -24.01
C ASP A 709 -22.40 -16.03 -22.72
N ILE A 710 -23.55 -15.35 -22.81
CA ILE A 710 -24.22 -14.72 -21.67
C ILE A 710 -24.68 -15.81 -20.70
N LEU A 711 -25.40 -16.83 -21.19
CA LEU A 711 -25.85 -17.96 -20.38
C LEU A 711 -24.69 -18.72 -19.70
N GLY A 712 -23.55 -18.82 -20.38
CA GLY A 712 -22.32 -19.41 -19.84
C GLY A 712 -21.78 -18.69 -18.60
N LEU A 713 -22.01 -17.37 -18.46
CA LEU A 713 -21.62 -16.62 -17.26
C LEU A 713 -22.35 -17.10 -15.99
N TRP A 714 -23.54 -17.70 -16.14
CA TRP A 714 -24.31 -18.31 -15.04
C TRP A 714 -24.33 -19.84 -15.10
N ASP A 715 -23.42 -20.45 -15.88
CA ASP A 715 -23.34 -21.91 -16.04
C ASP A 715 -24.64 -22.56 -16.53
N VAL A 716 -25.44 -21.80 -17.28
CA VAL A 716 -26.66 -22.33 -17.88
C VAL A 716 -26.28 -23.06 -19.16
N LYS A 717 -26.21 -24.39 -19.07
CA LYS A 717 -25.93 -25.28 -20.18
C LYS A 717 -27.18 -25.51 -21.02
N ILE A 718 -27.16 -25.05 -22.27
CA ILE A 718 -28.25 -25.24 -23.22
C ILE A 718 -28.04 -26.45 -24.14
N GLU A 719 -26.89 -27.14 -24.01
CA GLU A 719 -26.54 -28.30 -24.84
C GLU A 719 -27.59 -29.40 -24.78
N ILE A 720 -28.16 -29.66 -23.59
CA ILE A 720 -29.22 -30.67 -23.42
C ILE A 720 -30.46 -30.30 -24.24
N LEU A 721 -30.85 -29.03 -24.26
CA LEU A 721 -32.00 -28.56 -25.05
C LEU A 721 -31.71 -28.66 -26.55
N LEU A 722 -30.47 -28.36 -26.96
CA LEU A 722 -30.05 -28.49 -28.36
C LEU A 722 -30.02 -29.96 -28.81
N GLU A 723 -29.56 -30.88 -27.97
CA GLU A 723 -29.59 -32.33 -28.23
C GLU A 723 -31.03 -32.85 -28.35
N GLN A 724 -31.92 -32.45 -27.43
CA GLN A 724 -33.35 -32.79 -27.50
C GLN A 724 -34.01 -32.24 -28.77
N SER A 725 -33.62 -31.05 -29.21
CA SER A 725 -34.12 -30.47 -30.46
C SER A 725 -33.66 -31.28 -31.68
N GLU A 726 -32.45 -31.81 -31.67
CA GLU A 726 -31.92 -32.61 -32.77
C GLU A 726 -32.64 -33.97 -32.88
N GLU A 727 -32.89 -34.62 -31.75
CA GLU A 727 -33.72 -35.84 -31.70
C GLU A 727 -35.13 -35.59 -32.24
N LEU A 728 -35.69 -34.44 -31.90
CA LEU A 728 -37.00 -34.04 -32.36
C LEU A 728 -37.03 -33.73 -33.86
N ASN A 729 -36.01 -33.04 -34.38
CA ASN A 729 -35.85 -32.80 -35.81
C ASN A 729 -35.76 -34.13 -36.58
N GLN A 730 -35.04 -35.13 -36.07
CA GLN A 730 -34.97 -36.45 -36.68
C GLN A 730 -36.33 -37.14 -36.72
N TYR A 731 -37.13 -37.04 -35.65
CA TYR A 731 -38.50 -37.55 -35.64
C TYR A 731 -39.38 -36.87 -36.69
N VAL A 732 -39.25 -35.55 -36.87
CA VAL A 732 -40.01 -34.78 -37.85
C VAL A 732 -39.65 -35.19 -39.27
N GLU A 733 -38.36 -35.38 -39.57
CA GLU A 733 -37.93 -35.86 -40.88
C GLU A 733 -38.48 -37.26 -41.19
N ASP A 734 -38.48 -38.17 -40.20
CA ASP A 734 -39.13 -39.48 -40.33
C ASP A 734 -40.65 -39.38 -40.57
N LEU A 735 -41.32 -38.43 -39.91
CA LEU A 735 -42.75 -38.16 -40.06
C LEU A 735 -43.08 -37.62 -41.46
N LEU A 736 -42.26 -36.73 -42.00
CA LEU A 736 -42.41 -36.17 -43.35
C LEU A 736 -42.26 -37.25 -44.43
N VAL A 737 -41.36 -38.22 -44.22
CA VAL A 737 -41.22 -39.37 -45.12
C VAL A 737 -42.43 -40.29 -45.06
N LYS A 738 -42.99 -40.53 -43.87
CA LYS A 738 -44.13 -41.44 -43.66
C LYS A 738 -45.47 -40.81 -44.05
N ASN A 739 -45.65 -39.50 -43.88
CA ASN A 739 -46.90 -38.80 -44.10
C ASN A 739 -46.77 -37.68 -45.13
N SER A 740 -47.19 -37.99 -46.38
CA SER A 740 -47.12 -37.03 -47.49
C SER A 740 -47.87 -35.70 -47.29
N LYS A 741 -48.88 -35.65 -46.41
CA LYS A 741 -49.61 -34.41 -46.08
C LYS A 741 -48.80 -33.51 -45.14
N ALA A 742 -47.92 -34.07 -44.33
CA ALA A 742 -47.14 -33.33 -43.34
C ALA A 742 -46.24 -32.26 -44.00
N THR A 743 -45.69 -32.54 -45.18
CA THR A 743 -44.89 -31.57 -45.95
C THR A 743 -45.71 -30.33 -46.33
N GLY A 744 -46.95 -30.53 -46.80
CA GLY A 744 -47.83 -29.42 -47.15
C GLY A 744 -48.16 -28.52 -45.96
N PHE A 745 -48.40 -29.12 -44.78
CA PHE A 745 -48.65 -28.37 -43.55
C PHE A 745 -47.41 -27.65 -43.01
N ARG A 746 -46.23 -28.26 -43.12
CA ARG A 746 -44.96 -27.60 -42.78
C ARG A 746 -44.78 -26.32 -43.59
N ASP A 747 -44.98 -26.40 -44.91
CA ASP A 747 -44.84 -25.26 -45.82
C ASP A 747 -45.91 -24.17 -45.56
N GLU A 748 -47.15 -24.58 -45.27
CA GLU A 748 -48.26 -23.67 -44.91
C GLU A 748 -47.93 -22.91 -43.63
N VAL A 749 -47.57 -23.61 -42.55
CA VAL A 749 -47.20 -23.02 -41.26
C VAL A 749 -45.98 -22.12 -41.40
N GLN A 750 -44.96 -22.56 -42.14
CA GLN A 750 -43.76 -21.76 -42.36
C GLN A 750 -44.09 -20.45 -43.10
N LYS A 751 -44.97 -20.50 -44.12
CA LYS A 751 -45.41 -19.30 -44.85
C LYS A 751 -46.25 -18.36 -43.98
N GLU A 752 -47.09 -18.89 -43.10
CA GLU A 752 -47.87 -18.10 -42.16
C GLU A 752 -46.99 -17.40 -41.12
N LEU A 753 -45.96 -18.09 -40.62
CA LEU A 753 -45.06 -17.59 -39.59
C LEU A 753 -43.92 -16.69 -40.14
N GLN A 754 -43.53 -16.82 -41.40
CA GLN A 754 -42.45 -16.04 -42.06
C GLN A 754 -42.65 -14.52 -42.13
N LEU A 755 -43.81 -13.99 -41.71
CA LEU A 755 -44.12 -12.56 -41.78
C LEU A 755 -43.63 -11.75 -40.57
N SER A 756 -43.11 -12.38 -39.50
CA SER A 756 -42.68 -11.68 -38.27
C SER A 756 -41.16 -11.73 -38.09
N LEU A 757 -40.51 -10.57 -38.02
CA LEU A 757 -39.06 -10.46 -37.75
C LEU A 757 -38.75 -10.50 -36.25
N ASP A 758 -39.63 -9.93 -35.42
CA ASP A 758 -39.46 -9.88 -33.97
C ASP A 758 -39.89 -11.19 -33.29
N THR A 759 -39.17 -11.58 -32.24
CA THR A 759 -39.40 -12.82 -31.49
C THR A 759 -40.70 -12.77 -30.70
N ASP A 760 -41.03 -11.63 -30.09
CA ASP A 760 -42.29 -11.49 -29.34
C ASP A 760 -43.49 -11.44 -30.28
N GLU A 761 -43.39 -10.72 -31.42
CA GLU A 761 -44.43 -10.75 -32.44
C GLU A 761 -44.63 -12.16 -33.03
N PHE A 762 -43.55 -12.91 -33.26
CA PHE A 762 -43.61 -14.29 -33.72
C PHE A 762 -44.28 -15.20 -32.68
N ALA A 763 -43.88 -15.08 -31.41
CA ALA A 763 -44.44 -15.86 -30.31
C ALA A 763 -45.93 -15.58 -30.13
N ASN A 764 -46.34 -14.30 -30.12
CA ASN A 764 -47.75 -13.93 -30.01
C ASN A 764 -48.60 -14.48 -31.17
N LYS A 765 -48.06 -14.48 -32.39
CA LYS A 765 -48.74 -15.03 -33.57
C LYS A 765 -48.85 -16.56 -33.48
N ALA A 766 -47.78 -17.24 -33.09
CA ALA A 766 -47.77 -18.69 -32.89
C ALA A 766 -48.72 -19.11 -31.76
N GLU A 767 -48.73 -18.39 -30.64
CA GLU A 767 -49.68 -18.61 -29.54
C GLU A 767 -51.13 -18.43 -29.99
N HIS A 768 -51.44 -17.38 -30.76
CA HIS A 768 -52.79 -17.18 -31.29
C HIS A 768 -53.23 -18.35 -32.18
N LEU A 769 -52.35 -18.82 -33.07
CA LEU A 769 -52.63 -19.99 -33.91
C LEU A 769 -52.84 -21.24 -33.06
N LEU A 770 -52.02 -21.46 -32.03
CA LEU A 770 -52.18 -22.60 -31.11
C LEU A 770 -53.46 -22.52 -30.27
N VAL A 771 -53.89 -21.33 -29.86
CA VAL A 771 -55.15 -21.13 -29.11
C VAL A 771 -56.36 -21.39 -30.00
N ASP A 772 -56.35 -20.86 -31.24
CA ASP A 772 -57.38 -21.11 -32.23
C ASP A 772 -57.52 -22.61 -32.53
N MET A 773 -56.39 -23.34 -32.50
CA MET A 773 -56.33 -24.78 -32.69
C MET A 773 -56.63 -25.59 -31.43
N GLY A 774 -56.28 -25.09 -30.24
CA GLY A 774 -56.50 -25.74 -28.94
C GLY A 774 -57.97 -25.76 -28.53
N LEU A 775 -58.76 -24.78 -28.97
CA LEU A 775 -60.22 -24.85 -28.93
C LEU A 775 -60.77 -26.05 -29.71
N LEU A 776 -60.12 -26.43 -30.82
CA LEU A 776 -60.51 -27.57 -31.65
C LEU A 776 -59.97 -28.90 -31.11
N LEU A 777 -58.73 -28.94 -30.60
CA LEU A 777 -58.10 -30.17 -30.11
C LEU A 777 -58.71 -30.64 -28.77
N ASN A 778 -58.99 -29.72 -27.83
CA ASN A 778 -59.61 -30.09 -26.56
C ASN A 778 -61.07 -30.54 -26.74
N GLN A 779 -61.84 -29.91 -27.64
CA GLN A 779 -63.17 -30.42 -28.03
C GLN A 779 -63.07 -31.83 -28.60
N TYR A 780 -62.06 -32.11 -29.44
CA TYR A 780 -61.92 -33.41 -30.08
C TYR A 780 -61.46 -34.52 -29.11
N VAL A 781 -60.53 -34.20 -28.19
CA VAL A 781 -60.05 -35.14 -27.16
C VAL A 781 -61.16 -35.42 -26.14
N GLU A 782 -61.92 -34.41 -25.71
CA GLU A 782 -63.09 -34.61 -24.82
C GLU A 782 -64.21 -35.43 -25.48
N GLU A 783 -64.43 -35.29 -26.80
CA GLU A 783 -65.45 -36.06 -27.52
C GLU A 783 -65.03 -37.51 -27.84
N ASN A 784 -63.73 -37.81 -27.88
CA ASN A 784 -63.20 -39.12 -28.27
C ASN A 784 -62.46 -39.90 -27.16
N THR A 785 -62.32 -39.34 -25.96
CA THR A 785 -61.82 -40.08 -24.80
C THR A 785 -62.96 -40.79 -24.06
N VAL A 786 -62.98 -42.12 -24.15
CA VAL A 786 -63.85 -42.95 -23.30
C VAL A 786 -63.38 -42.80 -21.83
N PRO A 787 -64.27 -42.48 -20.87
CA PRO A 787 -63.87 -42.25 -19.49
C PRO A 787 -63.28 -43.52 -18.89
N THR A 788 -61.99 -43.47 -18.54
CA THR A 788 -61.30 -44.53 -17.82
C THR A 788 -61.20 -44.12 -16.34
N PRO A 789 -61.50 -45.00 -15.36
CA PRO A 789 -61.50 -44.63 -13.95
C PRO A 789 -60.08 -44.36 -13.44
N ALA A 790 -59.97 -43.33 -12.60
CA ALA A 790 -58.72 -42.80 -12.06
C ALA A 790 -57.87 -43.83 -11.30
N SER A 791 -56.56 -43.79 -11.54
CA SER A 791 -55.53 -44.31 -10.64
C SER A 791 -54.59 -43.15 -10.28
N PRO A 792 -54.21 -42.98 -9.00
CA PRO A 792 -53.35 -41.88 -8.58
C PRO A 792 -51.87 -42.27 -8.72
N GLN A 793 -51.15 -41.62 -9.63
CA GLN A 793 -49.70 -41.54 -9.53
C GLN A 793 -49.26 -40.08 -9.60
N ASN A 794 -48.67 -39.65 -8.48
CA ASN A 794 -47.92 -38.41 -8.34
C ASN A 794 -46.65 -38.51 -9.16
N GLU A 795 -46.52 -37.72 -10.22
CA GLU A 795 -45.21 -37.33 -10.74
C GLU A 795 -44.82 -36.01 -10.07
N LYS A 796 -43.84 -36.10 -9.18
CA LYS A 796 -43.21 -34.93 -8.58
C LYS A 796 -42.27 -34.31 -9.61
N LEU A 797 -42.47 -33.02 -9.90
CA LEU A 797 -41.50 -32.18 -10.58
C LEU A 797 -40.09 -32.35 -9.97
N PRO A 798 -39.02 -32.32 -10.78
CA PRO A 798 -37.65 -32.34 -10.27
C PRO A 798 -37.43 -31.24 -9.22
N GLN A 799 -36.72 -31.55 -8.12
CA GLN A 799 -36.55 -30.61 -6.99
C GLN A 799 -35.93 -29.26 -7.41
N TRP A 800 -35.10 -29.23 -8.45
CA TRP A 800 -34.52 -27.98 -8.95
C TRP A 800 -35.56 -27.08 -9.65
N VAL A 801 -36.60 -27.64 -10.29
CA VAL A 801 -37.71 -26.86 -10.87
C VAL A 801 -38.59 -26.26 -9.77
N ILE A 802 -38.79 -26.99 -8.67
CA ILE A 802 -39.49 -26.49 -7.48
C ILE A 802 -38.67 -25.39 -6.79
N ALA A 803 -37.34 -25.56 -6.70
CA ALA A 803 -36.44 -24.55 -6.16
C ALA A 803 -36.41 -23.29 -7.04
N LEU A 804 -36.35 -23.44 -8.36
CA LEU A 804 -36.38 -22.34 -9.32
C LEU A 804 -37.69 -21.56 -9.24
N LYS A 805 -38.83 -22.27 -9.14
CA LYS A 805 -40.14 -21.66 -8.91
C LYS A 805 -40.17 -20.86 -7.60
N GLY A 806 -39.63 -21.40 -6.52
CA GLY A 806 -39.53 -20.70 -5.23
C GLY A 806 -38.66 -19.44 -5.29
N ILE A 807 -37.54 -19.49 -6.01
CA ILE A 807 -36.65 -18.34 -6.23
C ILE A 807 -37.34 -17.28 -7.09
N VAL A 808 -38.00 -17.67 -8.19
CA VAL A 808 -38.75 -16.76 -9.06
C VAL A 808 -39.92 -16.11 -8.31
N GLU A 809 -40.66 -16.87 -7.50
CA GLU A 809 -41.73 -16.33 -6.66
C GLU A 809 -41.21 -15.35 -5.59
N GLN A 810 -40.05 -15.60 -4.98
CA GLN A 810 -39.41 -14.66 -4.06
C GLN A 810 -38.94 -13.38 -4.76
N VAL A 811 -38.31 -13.49 -5.92
CA VAL A 811 -37.85 -12.35 -6.72
C VAL A 811 -39.03 -11.51 -7.20
N LEU A 812 -40.09 -12.14 -7.71
CA LEU A 812 -41.32 -11.44 -8.12
C LEU A 812 -42.02 -10.79 -6.92
N SER A 813 -42.05 -11.43 -5.74
CA SER A 813 -42.55 -10.83 -4.50
C SER A 813 -41.77 -9.58 -4.08
N ILE A 814 -40.43 -9.61 -4.19
CA ILE A 814 -39.57 -8.45 -3.89
C ILE A 814 -39.83 -7.32 -4.90
N ILE A 815 -39.92 -7.64 -6.20
CA ILE A 815 -40.26 -6.67 -7.25
C ILE A 815 -41.64 -6.06 -7.01
N PHE A 816 -42.63 -6.85 -6.61
CA PHE A 816 -43.98 -6.36 -6.29
C PHE A 816 -43.94 -5.44 -5.06
N LYS A 817 -43.24 -5.83 -3.98
CA LYS A 817 -43.06 -4.98 -2.79
C LYS A 817 -42.36 -3.67 -3.10
N TRP A 818 -41.42 -3.67 -4.05
CA TRP A 818 -40.70 -2.47 -4.47
C TRP A 818 -41.56 -1.55 -5.37
N LYS A 819 -42.33 -2.13 -6.30
CA LYS A 819 -43.22 -1.40 -7.22
C LYS A 819 -44.42 -0.76 -6.53
N TYR A 820 -44.85 -1.33 -5.39
CA TYR A 820 -45.97 -0.84 -4.58
C TYR A 820 -45.55 -0.30 -3.20
N ALA A 821 -44.25 -0.10 -2.98
CA ALA A 821 -43.80 0.67 -1.82
C ALA A 821 -44.39 2.09 -1.94
N PRO A 822 -45.06 2.62 -0.90
CA PRO A 822 -45.58 3.98 -0.94
C PRO A 822 -44.41 4.94 -1.19
N ALA A 823 -44.61 5.87 -2.12
CA ALA A 823 -43.61 6.90 -2.41
C ALA A 823 -43.18 7.59 -1.10
N PRO A 824 -41.88 7.87 -0.89
CA PRO A 824 -41.46 8.68 0.23
C PRO A 824 -42.21 10.00 0.16
N ALA A 825 -42.88 10.36 1.26
CA ALA A 825 -43.56 11.64 1.38
C ALA A 825 -42.56 12.75 1.02
N GLN A 826 -42.95 13.65 0.11
CA GLN A 826 -42.21 14.88 -0.13
C GLN A 826 -42.18 15.69 1.17
N GLU A 827 -41.07 15.61 1.91
CA GLU A 827 -40.78 16.54 3.00
C GLU A 827 -40.34 17.87 2.41
N SER A 828 -41.29 18.80 2.37
CA SER A 828 -41.02 20.22 2.30
C SER A 828 -40.52 20.71 3.67
N GLY A 829 -39.33 21.33 3.68
CA GLY A 829 -38.98 22.34 4.67
C GLY A 829 -38.34 21.83 5.95
N TYR A 830 -37.10 22.27 6.15
CA TYR A 830 -36.39 22.35 7.42
C TYR A 830 -37.34 22.60 8.61
N ASN A 831 -37.39 21.64 9.54
CA ASN A 831 -37.44 21.87 10.99
C ASN A 831 -37.11 20.58 11.74
N ARG A 832 -36.18 20.70 12.70
CA ARG A 832 -35.80 19.67 13.69
C ARG A 832 -37.01 18.86 14.20
N PRO A 833 -36.85 17.56 14.45
CA PRO A 833 -37.59 16.88 15.48
C PRO A 833 -36.73 16.64 16.73
N ALA A 834 -37.39 16.80 17.87
CA ALA A 834 -36.95 16.44 19.20
C ALA A 834 -36.83 14.91 19.37
N GLU A 835 -36.03 14.54 20.38
CA GLU A 835 -35.78 13.18 20.90
C GLU A 835 -37.01 12.25 20.90
N PRO A 836 -36.82 10.94 20.60
CA PRO A 836 -37.79 9.93 20.98
C PRO A 836 -37.47 9.37 22.37
N LYS A 837 -38.49 9.39 23.21
CA LYS A 837 -38.61 8.67 24.48
C LYS A 837 -38.68 7.16 24.25
N ASP A 838 -38.17 6.45 25.25
CA ASP A 838 -38.35 5.02 25.50
C ASP A 838 -39.79 4.54 25.26
N ASP A 839 -39.91 3.40 24.59
CA ASP A 839 -40.82 2.32 25.01
C ASP A 839 -40.32 0.97 24.46
N ALA A 840 -39.97 0.09 25.40
CA ALA A 840 -39.61 -1.30 25.19
C ALA A 840 -40.88 -2.18 25.09
N ALA A 841 -40.86 -3.24 24.28
CA ALA A 841 -41.20 -4.60 24.73
C ALA A 841 -41.20 -5.68 23.61
N ASN A 842 -40.50 -6.78 23.94
CA ASN A 842 -40.79 -8.20 23.65
C ASN A 842 -40.54 -8.80 22.25
N CYS A 843 -39.43 -9.55 22.14
CA CYS A 843 -39.35 -11.02 22.23
C CYS A 843 -37.84 -11.39 22.18
N GLY A 844 -37.17 -11.92 23.21
CA GLY A 844 -37.34 -13.25 23.80
C GLY A 844 -36.20 -14.20 23.36
N LYS A 845 -34.98 -14.06 23.91
CA LYS A 845 -34.30 -14.99 24.87
C LYS A 845 -33.73 -16.31 24.30
N PHE A 846 -32.41 -16.49 24.43
CA PHE A 846 -31.64 -17.55 25.14
C PHE A 846 -30.16 -17.07 25.09
N GLY A 847 -29.41 -16.70 26.14
CA GLY A 847 -29.17 -17.28 27.47
C GLY A 847 -27.92 -18.18 27.41
N ILE A 848 -26.74 -17.80 27.94
CA ILE A 848 -26.15 -18.32 29.20
C ILE A 848 -24.89 -17.51 29.56
N PHE A 849 -24.81 -17.05 30.83
CA PHE A 849 -23.61 -16.53 31.49
C PHE A 849 -22.84 -17.66 32.20
N ARG A 850 -21.51 -17.51 32.36
CA ARG A 850 -20.87 -17.75 33.67
C ARG A 850 -19.61 -16.93 33.90
N LYS A 851 -19.60 -16.29 35.06
CA LYS A 851 -18.58 -15.49 35.73
C LYS A 851 -17.58 -16.42 36.43
N VAL A 852 -16.29 -16.11 36.37
CA VAL A 852 -15.27 -16.68 37.27
C VAL A 852 -14.48 -15.53 37.91
N ILE A 853 -14.43 -15.58 39.24
CA ILE A 853 -13.67 -14.72 40.14
C ILE A 853 -12.35 -15.43 40.44
N GLY A 854 -11.24 -14.70 40.53
CA GLY A 854 -9.97 -15.19 41.10
C GLY A 854 -8.81 -14.22 40.82
N THR A 855 -8.55 -13.28 41.73
CA THR A 855 -7.42 -13.28 42.71
C THR A 855 -6.08 -12.80 42.16
N SER A 856 -5.67 -11.64 42.69
CA SER A 856 -4.32 -11.05 42.68
C SER A 856 -3.25 -12.02 43.20
N PRO A 857 -1.98 -11.82 42.81
CA PRO A 857 -1.02 -11.53 43.85
C PRO A 857 -0.01 -10.42 43.52
N GLN A 858 0.51 -9.88 44.61
CA GLN A 858 1.59 -8.92 44.80
C GLN A 858 2.90 -9.37 44.12
N GLY A 859 3.68 -8.39 43.65
CA GLY A 859 5.07 -8.59 43.22
C GLY A 859 5.86 -7.29 43.36
N SER A 860 6.88 -7.34 44.21
CA SER A 860 7.72 -6.26 44.72
C SER A 860 8.71 -5.66 43.72
N SER A 861 8.92 -4.35 43.83
CA SER A 861 10.03 -3.59 43.22
C SER A 861 11.40 -4.02 43.73
N PRO A 862 12.46 -3.82 42.93
CA PRO A 862 13.78 -3.45 43.43
C PRO A 862 14.15 -2.02 43.02
N VAL A 863 14.60 -1.28 44.03
CA VAL A 863 15.23 0.04 43.98
C VAL A 863 16.61 -0.05 43.30
N PRO A 864 16.98 0.88 42.41
CA PRO A 864 18.38 1.15 42.12
C PRO A 864 18.89 2.37 42.90
N GLN A 865 20.09 2.21 43.44
CA GLN A 865 20.84 3.16 44.25
C GLN A 865 21.28 4.39 43.45
N GLU A 866 21.18 5.55 44.10
CA GLU A 866 21.81 6.81 43.71
C GLU A 866 23.34 6.73 43.84
N LEU A 867 24.06 7.28 42.85
CA LEU A 867 25.43 7.77 42.99
C LEU A 867 25.50 9.19 42.38
N PRO A 868 26.33 10.08 42.95
CA PRO A 868 26.12 11.52 42.88
C PRO A 868 26.68 12.19 41.63
N ALA A 869 26.03 13.30 41.27
CA ALA A 869 26.44 14.26 40.27
C ALA A 869 27.61 15.14 40.78
N ASP A 870 28.64 15.30 39.94
CA ASP A 870 29.61 16.38 40.04
C ASP A 870 29.18 17.53 39.11
N LYS A 871 28.99 18.72 39.70
CA LYS A 871 28.87 20.01 39.00
C LYS A 871 30.25 20.66 38.87
N PRO A 872 30.45 21.49 37.84
CA PRO A 872 30.82 22.89 38.11
C PRO A 872 29.93 23.84 37.27
N GLU A 873 29.27 24.80 37.90
CA GLU A 873 29.74 26.18 38.19
C GLU A 873 29.89 27.06 36.94
N ASP A 874 28.83 27.86 36.74
CA ASP A 874 28.80 29.30 36.47
C ASP A 874 29.91 29.92 35.62
N SER A 875 29.52 30.37 34.42
CA SER A 875 29.93 31.68 33.89
C SER A 875 28.94 32.21 32.85
N ASP A 876 28.00 33.02 33.32
CA ASP A 876 27.43 34.17 32.59
C ASP A 876 28.44 35.35 32.77
N PRO A 877 28.49 36.44 31.95
CA PRO A 877 27.44 36.84 31.03
C PRO A 877 27.84 37.59 29.74
N THR A 878 26.85 37.67 28.84
CA THR A 878 26.50 38.81 27.94
C THR A 878 27.53 39.40 26.97
N VAL A 879 27.10 39.65 25.72
CA VAL A 879 26.85 41.01 25.15
C VAL A 879 26.78 40.99 23.59
N LEU A 880 25.70 41.60 23.07
CA LEU A 880 25.49 42.28 21.78
C LEU A 880 25.12 41.54 20.47
N ARG A 881 23.83 41.74 20.14
CA ARG A 881 23.22 41.89 18.81
C ARG A 881 23.97 42.90 17.91
N GLN A 882 24.06 42.61 16.61
CA GLN A 882 23.48 43.38 15.48
C GLN A 882 24.15 43.00 14.14
N ASN A 883 23.46 42.23 13.31
CA ASN A 883 23.08 42.56 11.92
C ASN A 883 22.23 41.45 11.32
#